data_AF-A0A8T3X1P6-F1
#
_entry.id   AF-A0A8T3X1P6-F1
#
_cell.length_a   1.000
_cell.length_b   1.000
_cell.length_c   1.000
_cell.angle_alpha   90.00
_cell.angle_beta   90.00
_cell.angle_gamma   90.00
#
_symmetry.space_group_name_H-M   'P 1'
#
loop_
_entity.id
_entity.type
_entity.pdbx_description
1 polymer ?
#
loop_
_entity_poly.entity_id
_entity_poly.type
_entity_poly.pdbx_seq_one_letter_code
_entity_poly.pdbx_strand_id
1 'polypeptide(L)'
;MDTQVYDQLTNVATLPGIISHAYCMPDGHSGYGFPIGGVAAMDLEEGVISPGGIGFDINCVSGDTKILTKYGYFKKIMDFEREASLDAISCMDIETFGKHKASAAIFLKKKADKGVLKITTATGQEIILTEDHPLYNGTCFLNAGTLKTGDTLVIHPFDGVEYEEPSGDVILTEKDIISIVGERSDIIDALKKRDLLPLRLNSRHTPLLAKLVGFLTGDGWIGKYHNKKKKQNVWSSRVIGKMEDLEEVMGDVRSLGYKTSHISCKEYNSSVSEIGGIKREIKGISRQLHIMNQSFAVLMKALGVPEGNKSRNPTLVPEWVKKSPLWIKRLYLAGLFGAELTIPYQRKGEQFGFTEPSFSQNKIESMEKDNKQFLSDIIRLLSEFGIKINKIYKQKGVVNSYGENTYKMSIRISANIDNLINLWSKVGYEYCKERKEKSMHAIAFLRKKKRLLEKIRTFTLEARKSSENGISRDGIMSKAIKEGLNAATIYSQLVRGSTEVRTPQNFQTFQEFVGIHGIPNSEFVKDIIESIEEIPFDEDVYDFVMDDENHNFIANGIVSHNCGMRLLRTNFTYEDVKPKLKELVDLLFQRVPAGVGSEGFVKLNAQKFREAIMGGAKWCVEQGYGWEKDLEMIEEDGCMKGADESKVSDRAVKRGLNQIGTLGSGNHYLEVQVVREENIIDREIAEKMGIFPGQIVVMFHCGSRGFGHQVATDYLQTFLNVMESKYKIRILDKELACAPFSSKEGQDYFKAMQCGINMSFANRQVILHRIRECFSKVFSRPAESMEMEMIYDVAQKARRAHSAPAGRKCPINTALSASPS
;
A
#
# COMPACT_ATOMS: atom_id res chain seq x y z
N MET A 1 4.79 -13.07 -27.13
CA MET A 1 3.56 -12.99 -26.32
C MET A 1 3.66 -13.97 -25.18
N ASP A 2 3.28 -13.51 -24.00
CA ASP A 2 3.18 -14.30 -22.76
C ASP A 2 2.13 -15.42 -22.91
N THR A 3 2.36 -16.56 -22.24
CA THR A 3 1.35 -17.64 -22.07
C THR A 3 0.05 -17.09 -21.48
N GLN A 4 0.11 -16.18 -20.50
CA GLN A 4 -1.08 -15.60 -19.90
C GLN A 4 -1.86 -14.69 -20.87
N VAL A 5 -1.19 -14.08 -21.85
CA VAL A 5 -1.87 -13.41 -22.97
C VAL A 5 -2.65 -14.41 -23.81
N TYR A 6 -2.08 -15.59 -24.09
CA TYR A 6 -2.81 -16.67 -24.76
C TYR A 6 -3.97 -17.22 -23.91
N ASP A 7 -3.80 -17.37 -22.59
CA ASP A 7 -4.85 -17.84 -21.69
C ASP A 7 -6.00 -16.83 -21.58
N GLN A 8 -5.70 -15.54 -21.42
CA GLN A 8 -6.71 -14.48 -21.42
C GLN A 8 -7.39 -14.37 -22.79
N LEU A 9 -6.65 -14.44 -23.90
CA LEU A 9 -7.22 -14.45 -25.24
C LEU A 9 -8.12 -15.69 -25.46
N THR A 10 -7.76 -16.83 -24.88
CA THR A 10 -8.56 -18.06 -24.89
C THR A 10 -9.82 -17.90 -24.05
N ASN A 11 -9.72 -17.36 -22.83
CA ASN A 11 -10.86 -17.05 -21.97
C ASN A 11 -11.82 -16.07 -22.66
N VAL A 12 -11.30 -15.03 -23.31
CA VAL A 12 -12.04 -14.11 -24.17
C VAL A 12 -12.70 -14.84 -25.35
N ALA A 13 -12.01 -15.80 -25.96
CA ALA A 13 -12.57 -16.66 -27.02
C ALA A 13 -13.67 -17.62 -26.52
N THR A 14 -13.81 -17.84 -25.21
CA THR A 14 -14.94 -18.58 -24.62
C THR A 14 -16.16 -17.71 -24.28
N LEU A 15 -16.06 -16.38 -24.41
CA LEU A 15 -17.17 -15.49 -24.08
C LEU A 15 -18.37 -15.70 -25.02
N PRO A 16 -19.62 -15.72 -24.50
CA PRO A 16 -20.80 -15.91 -25.34
C PRO A 16 -20.90 -14.85 -26.44
N GLY A 17 -21.21 -15.33 -27.64
CA GLY A 17 -21.40 -14.51 -28.84
C GLY A 17 -20.11 -13.93 -29.45
N ILE A 18 -18.92 -14.49 -29.20
CA ILE A 18 -17.74 -14.07 -29.97
C ILE A 18 -17.90 -14.35 -31.47
N ILE A 19 -17.54 -13.37 -32.29
CA ILE A 19 -17.58 -13.46 -33.75
C ILE A 19 -16.20 -13.90 -34.26
N SER A 20 -16.13 -15.11 -34.81
CA SER A 20 -14.97 -15.66 -35.51
C SER A 20 -13.77 -15.96 -34.61
N HIS A 21 -13.03 -14.95 -34.16
CA HIS A 21 -11.76 -15.11 -33.42
C HIS A 21 -11.55 -13.94 -32.44
N ALA A 22 -10.85 -14.23 -31.33
CA ALA A 22 -10.17 -13.21 -30.54
C ALA A 22 -8.74 -13.03 -31.11
N TYR A 23 -8.33 -11.78 -31.31
CA TYR A 23 -6.99 -11.41 -31.80
C TYR A 23 -6.20 -10.71 -30.72
N CYS A 24 -4.87 -10.79 -30.78
CA CYS A 24 -3.97 -9.99 -29.96
C CYS A 24 -3.01 -9.24 -30.87
N MET A 25 -2.87 -7.93 -30.66
CA MET A 25 -2.02 -7.04 -31.43
C MET A 25 -0.54 -7.19 -31.02
N PRO A 26 0.45 -6.70 -31.82
CA PRO A 26 1.87 -6.90 -31.51
C PRO A 26 2.36 -6.31 -30.18
N ASP A 27 1.67 -5.28 -29.66
CA ASP A 27 1.84 -4.68 -28.32
C ASP A 27 1.12 -5.47 -27.21
N GLY A 28 0.60 -6.64 -27.55
CA GLY A 28 -0.20 -7.53 -26.72
C GLY A 28 0.51 -8.01 -25.46
N HIS A 29 0.04 -7.49 -24.33
CA HIS A 29 0.43 -7.90 -22.99
C HIS A 29 -0.80 -8.22 -22.17
N SER A 30 -0.64 -8.88 -21.03
CA SER A 30 -1.81 -9.29 -20.27
C SER A 30 -2.56 -8.10 -19.69
N GLY A 31 -3.87 -8.30 -19.52
CA GLY A 31 -4.76 -7.41 -18.79
C GLY A 31 -5.41 -8.17 -17.63
N TYR A 32 -6.71 -8.01 -17.46
CA TYR A 32 -7.40 -8.53 -16.27
C TYR A 32 -8.09 -9.84 -16.63
N GLY A 33 -9.34 -9.76 -17.10
CA GLY A 33 -9.95 -10.87 -17.84
C GLY A 33 -9.59 -10.90 -19.34
N PHE A 34 -9.11 -9.79 -19.88
CA PHE A 34 -8.93 -9.54 -21.32
C PHE A 34 -7.52 -8.96 -21.54
N PRO A 35 -6.72 -9.44 -22.51
CA PRO A 35 -5.36 -8.92 -22.69
C PRO A 35 -5.38 -7.48 -23.21
N ILE A 36 -4.43 -6.66 -22.79
CA ILE A 36 -4.18 -5.34 -23.38
C ILE A 36 -3.61 -5.55 -24.78
N GLY A 37 -4.06 -4.79 -25.77
CA GLY A 37 -3.85 -5.12 -27.18
C GLY A 37 -4.71 -6.31 -27.66
N GLY A 38 -5.55 -6.89 -26.79
CA GLY A 38 -6.58 -7.85 -27.17
C GLY A 38 -7.74 -7.19 -27.92
N VAL A 39 -8.24 -7.86 -28.96
CA VAL A 39 -9.38 -7.42 -29.76
C VAL A 39 -10.31 -8.62 -29.99
N ALA A 40 -11.54 -8.57 -29.49
CA ALA A 40 -12.56 -9.54 -29.84
C ALA A 40 -13.85 -8.84 -30.29
N ALA A 41 -14.39 -9.29 -31.42
CA ALA A 41 -15.71 -8.88 -31.88
C ALA A 41 -16.77 -9.74 -31.18
N MET A 42 -17.81 -9.11 -30.64
CA MET A 42 -18.94 -9.79 -30.03
C MET A 42 -20.21 -9.45 -30.81
N ASP A 43 -21.09 -10.44 -30.94
CA ASP A 43 -22.44 -10.27 -31.47
C ASP A 43 -23.25 -9.28 -30.61
N LEU A 44 -24.14 -8.52 -31.25
CA LEU A 44 -24.91 -7.48 -30.57
C LEU A 44 -26.24 -8.02 -29.98
N GLU A 45 -26.74 -9.14 -30.46
CA GLU A 45 -27.97 -9.75 -29.98
C GLU A 45 -27.66 -10.82 -28.92
N GLU A 46 -26.75 -11.74 -29.25
CA GLU A 46 -26.38 -12.92 -28.45
C GLU A 46 -25.07 -12.76 -27.66
N GLY A 47 -24.30 -11.69 -27.90
CA GLY A 47 -23.00 -11.48 -27.26
C GLY A 47 -23.05 -10.75 -25.92
N VAL A 48 -21.96 -10.86 -25.16
CA VAL A 48 -21.82 -10.26 -23.82
C VAL A 48 -20.95 -9.00 -23.82
N ILE A 49 -21.19 -8.11 -22.85
CA ILE A 49 -20.32 -6.98 -22.50
C ILE A 49 -19.71 -7.17 -21.10
N SER A 50 -18.43 -6.82 -20.95
CA SER A 50 -17.66 -6.97 -19.71
C SER A 50 -16.79 -5.72 -19.47
N PRO A 51 -16.70 -5.20 -18.23
CA PRO A 51 -15.72 -4.19 -17.86
C PRO A 51 -14.27 -4.70 -17.95
N GLY A 52 -14.03 -6.00 -17.83
CA GLY A 52 -12.71 -6.60 -18.00
C GLY A 52 -12.13 -6.38 -19.40
N GLY A 53 -12.98 -6.24 -20.41
CA GLY A 53 -12.61 -5.95 -21.81
C GLY A 53 -12.09 -4.54 -22.09
N ILE A 54 -12.03 -3.68 -21.08
CA ILE A 54 -11.44 -2.34 -21.19
C ILE A 54 -9.98 -2.36 -20.71
N GLY A 55 -9.59 -3.35 -19.90
CA GLY A 55 -8.27 -3.45 -19.30
C GLY A 55 -8.00 -2.37 -18.26
N PHE A 56 -7.41 -2.73 -17.14
CA PHE A 56 -6.58 -1.79 -16.37
C PHE A 56 -5.14 -2.13 -16.75
N ASP A 57 -4.20 -1.22 -16.56
CA ASP A 57 -2.79 -1.46 -16.92
C ASP A 57 -2.15 -2.33 -15.85
N ILE A 58 -1.21 -3.23 -16.22
CA ILE A 58 -0.54 -4.11 -15.26
C ILE A 58 0.96 -3.90 -15.22
N ASN A 59 1.38 -3.33 -14.11
CA ASN A 59 2.75 -3.27 -13.64
C ASN A 59 2.93 -4.35 -12.57
N CYS A 60 3.95 -5.20 -12.60
CA CYS A 60 3.99 -6.37 -11.68
C CYS A 60 5.23 -6.51 -10.79
N VAL A 61 5.04 -7.20 -9.67
CA VAL A 61 6.09 -7.71 -8.76
C VAL A 61 6.19 -9.23 -8.80
N SER A 62 7.37 -9.78 -8.52
CA SER A 62 7.63 -11.21 -8.30
C SER A 62 6.66 -11.89 -7.31
N GLY A 63 6.34 -13.17 -7.55
CA GLY A 63 5.39 -13.95 -6.74
C GLY A 63 5.72 -14.11 -5.26
N ASP A 64 7.00 -14.09 -4.89
CA ASP A 64 7.48 -14.16 -3.50
C ASP A 64 7.41 -12.83 -2.75
N THR A 65 7.03 -11.74 -3.43
CA THR A 65 6.88 -10.41 -2.83
C THR A 65 5.87 -10.43 -1.68
N LYS A 66 6.32 -9.95 -0.51
CA LYS A 66 5.58 -9.95 0.75
C LYS A 66 4.66 -8.74 0.81
N ILE A 67 3.37 -9.01 1.02
CA ILE A 67 2.31 -8.02 1.07
C ILE A 67 1.85 -7.86 2.52
N LEU A 68 2.07 -6.68 3.09
CA LEU A 68 1.80 -6.42 4.50
C LEU A 68 0.31 -6.13 4.75
N THR A 69 -0.35 -6.88 5.62
CA THR A 69 -1.76 -6.63 5.99
C THR A 69 -1.92 -5.72 7.21
N LYS A 70 -3.11 -5.15 7.41
CA LYS A 70 -3.47 -4.32 8.59
C LYS A 70 -3.20 -4.99 9.95
N TYR A 71 -3.06 -6.31 10.00
CA TYR A 71 -2.82 -7.08 11.22
C TYR A 71 -1.31 -7.26 11.50
N GLY A 72 -0.44 -6.79 10.61
CA GLY A 72 1.01 -6.90 10.75
C GLY A 72 1.54 -8.32 10.53
N TYR A 73 0.85 -9.10 9.70
CA TYR A 73 1.42 -10.28 9.05
C TYR A 73 1.60 -10.00 7.56
N PHE A 74 2.42 -10.81 6.88
CA PHE A 74 2.51 -10.82 5.43
C PHE A 74 2.07 -12.18 4.85
N LYS A 75 1.56 -12.14 3.63
CA LYS A 75 1.44 -13.29 2.71
C LYS A 75 2.30 -12.96 1.48
N LYS A 76 2.74 -13.95 0.71
CA LYS A 76 3.34 -13.68 -0.60
C LYS A 76 2.23 -13.25 -1.55
N ILE A 77 2.53 -12.40 -2.52
CA ILE A 77 1.50 -11.93 -3.44
C ILE A 77 0.82 -13.10 -4.19
N MET A 78 1.59 -14.13 -4.58
CA MET A 78 1.04 -15.34 -5.19
C MET A 78 0.00 -16.07 -4.33
N ASP A 79 0.07 -15.98 -2.99
CA ASP A 79 -0.85 -16.67 -2.08
C ASP A 79 -2.26 -16.04 -2.07
N PHE A 80 -2.43 -14.83 -2.62
CA PHE A 80 -3.74 -14.16 -2.70
C PHE A 80 -4.61 -14.65 -3.87
N GLU A 81 -4.06 -15.44 -4.80
CA GLU A 81 -4.76 -15.99 -5.99
C GLU A 81 -6.09 -16.70 -5.64
N ARG A 82 -6.20 -17.25 -4.43
CA ARG A 82 -7.39 -17.99 -3.96
C ARG A 82 -8.28 -17.20 -2.99
N GLU A 83 -7.85 -16.04 -2.51
CA GLU A 83 -8.40 -15.39 -1.31
C GLU A 83 -8.50 -13.85 -1.38
N ALA A 84 -8.29 -13.25 -2.56
CA ALA A 84 -8.13 -11.80 -2.78
C ALA A 84 -9.18 -10.87 -2.11
N SER A 85 -10.38 -11.35 -1.79
CA SER A 85 -11.50 -10.53 -1.29
C SER A 85 -11.58 -10.34 0.24
N LEU A 86 -10.64 -10.84 1.06
CA LEU A 86 -10.79 -10.86 2.53
C LEU A 86 -9.71 -10.10 3.32
N ASP A 87 -8.52 -9.94 2.77
CA ASP A 87 -7.40 -9.36 3.49
C ASP A 87 -7.27 -7.86 3.21
N ALA A 88 -7.36 -7.07 4.27
CA ALA A 88 -7.18 -5.63 4.19
C ALA A 88 -5.68 -5.30 4.19
N ILE A 89 -5.16 -5.09 2.99
CA ILE A 89 -3.77 -4.77 2.67
C ILE A 89 -3.42 -3.37 3.21
N SER A 90 -2.17 -3.20 3.63
CA SER A 90 -1.66 -1.90 4.10
C SER A 90 -1.30 -1.00 2.92
N CYS A 91 -1.83 0.22 2.96
CA CYS A 91 -1.63 1.25 1.95
C CYS A 91 -1.02 2.50 2.59
N MET A 92 -0.48 3.39 1.77
CA MET A 92 0.00 4.71 2.20
C MET A 92 -0.88 5.82 1.62
N ASP A 93 -1.30 6.74 2.48
CA ASP A 93 -1.87 8.02 2.09
C ASP A 93 -0.74 8.98 1.68
N ILE A 94 -0.77 9.47 0.44
CA ILE A 94 0.35 10.21 -0.16
C ILE A 94 0.48 11.64 0.39
N GLU A 95 -0.62 12.24 0.84
CA GLU A 95 -0.63 13.61 1.38
C GLU A 95 -0.12 13.66 2.83
N THR A 96 -0.55 12.70 3.65
CA THR A 96 -0.29 12.67 5.09
C THR A 96 0.89 11.77 5.47
N PHE A 97 1.38 10.92 4.55
CA PHE A 97 2.27 9.80 4.84
C PHE A 97 1.74 8.89 5.96
N GLY A 98 0.41 8.82 6.09
CA GLY A 98 -0.29 7.94 7.01
C GLY A 98 -0.41 6.52 6.45
N LYS A 99 -0.36 5.51 7.32
CA LYS A 99 -0.67 4.13 6.93
C LYS A 99 -2.15 3.86 7.16
N HIS A 100 -2.85 3.41 6.13
CA HIS A 100 -4.24 2.97 6.22
C HIS A 100 -4.40 1.57 5.61
N LYS A 101 -5.65 1.20 5.33
CA LYS A 101 -6.00 -0.12 4.79
C LYS A 101 -6.97 0.05 3.63
N ALA A 102 -6.79 -0.76 2.60
CA ALA A 102 -7.76 -0.97 1.53
C ALA A 102 -7.92 -2.47 1.27
N SER A 103 -8.89 -2.83 0.44
CA SER A 103 -9.05 -4.20 -0.04
C SER A 103 -8.50 -4.27 -1.47
N ALA A 104 -7.93 -5.42 -1.85
CA ALA A 104 -7.77 -5.70 -3.28
C ALA A 104 -9.16 -5.83 -3.89
N ALA A 105 -9.46 -4.99 -4.89
CA ALA A 105 -10.63 -5.14 -5.74
C ALA A 105 -10.39 -6.24 -6.78
N ILE A 106 -9.14 -6.38 -7.26
CA ILE A 106 -8.74 -7.35 -8.29
C ILE A 106 -7.29 -7.82 -8.06
N PHE A 107 -6.94 -9.02 -8.51
CA PHE A 107 -5.65 -9.70 -8.26
C PHE A 107 -5.05 -10.23 -9.57
N LEU A 108 -3.81 -9.87 -9.86
CA LEU A 108 -3.22 -10.06 -11.19
C LEU A 108 -2.04 -11.03 -11.12
N LYS A 109 -1.83 -11.77 -12.21
CA LYS A 109 -0.80 -12.80 -12.36
C LYS A 109 -0.48 -13.01 -13.84
N LYS A 110 0.69 -12.60 -14.31
CA LYS A 110 1.18 -12.73 -15.71
C LYS A 110 2.59 -13.31 -15.76
N LYS A 111 3.14 -13.64 -16.93
CA LYS A 111 4.62 -13.78 -17.04
C LYS A 111 5.28 -12.41 -17.14
N ALA A 112 6.54 -12.36 -16.74
CA ALA A 112 7.40 -11.23 -17.09
C ALA A 112 7.51 -11.11 -18.63
N ASP A 113 6.97 -10.02 -19.17
CA ASP A 113 6.94 -9.65 -20.58
C ASP A 113 7.92 -8.51 -20.92
N LYS A 114 8.54 -7.93 -19.89
CA LYS A 114 9.46 -6.79 -19.92
C LYS A 114 10.70 -7.09 -19.08
N GLY A 115 11.72 -6.22 -19.15
CA GLY A 115 12.91 -6.35 -18.31
C GLY A 115 12.53 -6.45 -16.83
N VAL A 116 13.05 -7.45 -16.13
CA VAL A 116 12.82 -7.64 -14.69
C VAL A 116 14.02 -7.14 -13.92
N LEU A 117 13.76 -6.20 -13.03
CA LEU A 117 14.76 -5.56 -12.20
C LEU A 117 14.67 -6.09 -10.78
N LYS A 118 15.82 -6.35 -10.17
CA LYS A 118 15.99 -6.47 -8.73
C LYS A 118 16.49 -5.13 -8.20
N ILE A 119 15.67 -4.44 -7.41
CA ILE A 119 16.06 -3.21 -6.71
C ILE A 119 16.38 -3.54 -5.27
N THR A 120 17.56 -3.14 -4.80
CA THR A 120 18.01 -3.29 -3.41
C THR A 120 18.26 -1.92 -2.80
N THR A 121 17.72 -1.65 -1.60
CA THR A 121 17.90 -0.38 -0.88
C THR A 121 19.01 -0.46 0.17
N ALA A 122 19.51 0.70 0.61
CA ALA A 122 20.60 0.82 1.58
C ALA A 122 20.25 0.35 3.00
N THR A 123 18.97 0.29 3.38
CA THR A 123 18.49 -0.38 4.60
C THR A 123 18.09 -1.85 4.35
N GLY A 124 18.25 -2.37 3.13
CA GLY A 124 18.24 -3.80 2.82
C GLY A 124 16.89 -4.40 2.42
N GLN A 125 15.96 -3.59 1.94
CA GLN A 125 14.76 -4.06 1.27
C GLN A 125 15.13 -4.47 -0.15
N GLU A 126 14.59 -5.59 -0.61
CA GLU A 126 14.81 -6.13 -1.94
C GLU A 126 13.44 -6.35 -2.58
N ILE A 127 13.25 -5.88 -3.80
CA ILE A 127 12.03 -6.08 -4.57
C ILE A 127 12.41 -6.46 -6.00
N ILE A 128 11.72 -7.47 -6.54
CA ILE A 128 11.86 -7.90 -7.92
C ILE A 128 10.56 -7.55 -8.63
N LEU A 129 10.66 -6.78 -9.72
CA LEU A 129 9.54 -6.12 -10.41
C LEU A 129 9.86 -5.89 -11.89
N THR A 130 8.82 -5.71 -12.71
CA THR A 130 8.99 -5.29 -14.11
C THR A 130 9.48 -3.84 -14.19
N GLU A 131 10.25 -3.50 -15.23
CA GLU A 131 10.86 -2.18 -15.41
C GLU A 131 9.86 -1.01 -15.49
N ASP A 132 8.62 -1.28 -15.88
CA ASP A 132 7.53 -0.31 -15.92
C ASP A 132 6.85 -0.10 -14.56
N HIS A 133 7.11 -0.97 -13.57
CA HIS A 133 6.41 -0.93 -12.29
C HIS A 133 6.89 0.25 -11.43
N PRO A 134 5.99 1.20 -11.08
CA PRO A 134 6.39 2.49 -10.57
C PRO A 134 6.50 2.50 -9.06
N LEU A 135 7.61 2.99 -8.54
CA LEU A 135 7.85 3.09 -7.09
C LEU A 135 7.77 4.54 -6.62
N TYR A 136 7.27 4.76 -5.40
CA TYR A 136 7.13 6.10 -4.84
C TYR A 136 8.45 6.61 -4.24
N ASN A 137 8.95 7.75 -4.75
CA ASN A 137 10.21 8.35 -4.32
C ASN A 137 10.09 9.37 -3.16
N GLY A 138 8.87 9.67 -2.72
CA GLY A 138 8.58 10.70 -1.71
C GLY A 138 8.07 12.03 -2.26
N THR A 139 7.92 12.16 -3.58
CA THR A 139 7.21 13.26 -4.26
C THR A 139 6.29 12.75 -5.36
N CYS A 140 6.74 11.77 -6.17
CA CYS A 140 5.99 11.14 -7.25
C CYS A 140 6.29 9.64 -7.38
N PHE A 141 5.53 8.99 -8.25
CA PHE A 141 5.80 7.63 -8.71
C PHE A 141 6.70 7.65 -9.95
N LEU A 142 7.72 6.80 -9.98
CA LEU A 142 8.67 6.65 -11.09
C LEU A 142 8.83 5.17 -11.46
N ASN A 143 8.74 4.83 -12.75
CA ASN A 143 8.92 3.46 -13.26
C ASN A 143 10.30 2.91 -12.88
N ALA A 144 10.37 1.64 -12.47
CA ALA A 144 11.59 1.01 -11.97
C ALA A 144 12.82 1.16 -12.88
N GLY A 145 12.65 1.04 -14.21
CA GLY A 145 13.72 1.19 -15.21
C GLY A 145 14.20 2.64 -15.42
N THR A 146 13.49 3.62 -14.87
CA THR A 146 13.94 5.03 -14.88
C THR A 146 14.78 5.41 -13.65
N LEU A 147 14.69 4.60 -12.58
CA LEU A 147 15.42 4.80 -11.33
C LEU A 147 16.91 4.51 -11.50
N LYS A 148 17.72 5.12 -10.64
CA LYS A 148 19.19 4.99 -10.62
C LYS A 148 19.67 4.74 -9.21
N THR A 149 20.82 4.07 -9.07
CA THR A 149 21.54 3.99 -7.80
C THR A 149 21.78 5.39 -7.23
N GLY A 150 21.38 5.62 -5.99
CA GLY A 150 21.39 6.94 -5.35
C GLY A 150 20.02 7.64 -5.30
N ASP A 151 19.04 7.22 -6.10
CA ASP A 151 17.67 7.74 -5.99
C ASP A 151 17.01 7.30 -4.68
N THR A 152 15.98 8.05 -4.27
CA THR A 152 15.24 7.81 -3.01
C THR A 152 13.95 7.03 -3.28
N LEU A 153 13.62 6.10 -2.38
CA LEU A 153 12.34 5.41 -2.30
C LEU A 153 11.72 5.58 -0.90
N VAL A 154 10.39 5.59 -0.81
CA VAL A 154 9.68 5.54 0.47
C VAL A 154 9.44 4.10 0.86
N ILE A 155 9.84 3.76 2.09
CA ILE A 155 9.74 2.42 2.66
C ILE A 155 8.94 2.39 3.96
N HIS A 156 8.34 1.23 4.26
CA HIS A 156 7.77 0.89 5.56
C HIS A 156 8.67 -0.19 6.20
N PRO A 157 9.48 0.13 7.23
CA PRO A 157 10.49 -0.81 7.75
C PRO A 157 9.97 -2.04 8.50
N PHE A 158 8.66 -2.17 8.76
CA PHE A 158 8.08 -3.28 9.50
C PHE A 158 7.88 -4.51 8.61
N ASP A 159 8.37 -5.67 9.05
CA ASP A 159 8.24 -6.93 8.32
C ASP A 159 6.95 -7.67 8.69
N GLY A 160 6.60 -7.64 9.97
CA GLY A 160 5.62 -8.58 10.54
C GLY A 160 6.16 -10.01 10.63
N VAL A 161 5.27 -10.96 10.47
CA VAL A 161 5.57 -12.40 10.35
C VAL A 161 4.70 -13.02 9.27
N GLU A 162 5.11 -14.17 8.75
CA GLU A 162 4.35 -14.89 7.72
C GLU A 162 2.99 -15.35 8.25
N TYR A 163 1.99 -15.38 7.37
CA TYR A 163 0.66 -15.86 7.70
C TYR A 163 0.66 -17.39 7.92
N GLU A 164 -0.16 -17.81 8.87
CA GLU A 164 -0.41 -19.21 9.20
C GLU A 164 -1.90 -19.32 9.56
N GLU A 165 -2.63 -20.21 8.87
CA GLU A 165 -4.07 -20.41 9.06
C GLU A 165 -4.36 -20.83 10.52
N PRO A 166 -5.16 -20.08 11.29
CA PRO A 166 -5.48 -20.46 12.65
C PRO A 166 -6.33 -21.74 12.70
N SER A 167 -6.15 -22.54 13.75
CA SER A 167 -6.99 -23.73 13.95
C SER A 167 -8.47 -23.38 14.18
N GLY A 168 -9.35 -24.35 13.95
CA GLY A 168 -10.76 -24.24 14.30
C GLY A 168 -11.06 -24.34 15.81
N ASP A 169 -10.04 -24.33 16.67
CA ASP A 169 -10.20 -24.56 18.12
C ASP A 169 -11.07 -23.50 18.78
N VAL A 170 -11.91 -23.92 19.73
CA VAL A 170 -12.80 -23.01 20.46
C VAL A 170 -12.02 -22.28 21.56
N ILE A 171 -12.06 -20.95 21.52
CA ILE A 171 -11.52 -20.06 22.56
C ILE A 171 -12.55 -19.86 23.67
N LEU A 172 -13.80 -19.58 23.32
CA LEU A 172 -14.88 -19.30 24.27
C LEU A 172 -16.22 -19.91 23.82
N THR A 173 -16.90 -20.50 24.79
CA THR A 173 -18.27 -21.00 24.71
C THR A 173 -19.21 -20.17 25.58
N GLU A 174 -20.51 -20.44 25.48
CA GLU A 174 -21.52 -19.87 26.38
C GLU A 174 -21.29 -20.27 27.84
N LYS A 175 -20.75 -21.47 28.11
CA LYS A 175 -20.46 -21.97 29.46
C LYS A 175 -19.42 -21.09 30.17
N ASP A 176 -18.42 -20.62 29.43
CA ASP A 176 -17.38 -19.74 29.97
C ASP A 176 -17.95 -18.38 30.38
N ILE A 177 -18.88 -17.84 29.59
CA ILE A 177 -19.61 -16.60 29.95
C ILE A 177 -20.53 -16.82 31.15
N ILE A 178 -21.29 -17.92 31.17
CA ILE A 178 -22.17 -18.29 32.30
C ILE A 178 -21.35 -18.40 33.60
N SER A 179 -20.11 -18.91 33.56
CA SER A 179 -19.24 -18.98 34.74
C SER A 179 -18.90 -17.60 35.36
N ILE A 180 -18.98 -16.51 34.58
CA ILE A 180 -18.60 -15.15 35.00
C ILE A 180 -19.83 -14.32 35.45
N VAL A 181 -21.00 -14.54 34.83
CA VAL A 181 -22.21 -13.71 35.04
C VAL A 181 -23.48 -14.47 35.44
N GLY A 182 -23.44 -15.80 35.53
CA GLY A 182 -24.63 -16.65 35.67
C GLY A 182 -25.45 -16.72 34.38
N GLU A 183 -26.70 -17.16 34.48
CA GLU A 183 -27.64 -17.33 33.35
C GLU A 183 -28.20 -15.98 32.84
N ARG A 184 -27.30 -15.11 32.39
CA ARG A 184 -27.62 -13.77 31.87
C ARG A 184 -27.70 -13.79 30.34
N SER A 185 -28.86 -14.23 29.84
CA SER A 185 -29.18 -14.28 28.40
C SER A 185 -28.88 -12.96 27.68
N ASP A 186 -29.20 -11.80 28.28
CA ASP A 186 -28.95 -10.47 27.72
C ASP A 186 -27.48 -10.21 27.32
N ILE A 187 -26.53 -10.85 28.00
CA ILE A 187 -25.09 -10.75 27.69
C ILE A 187 -24.69 -11.77 26.62
N ILE A 188 -25.19 -13.00 26.72
CA ILE A 188 -24.89 -14.09 25.77
C ILE A 188 -25.45 -13.75 24.38
N ASP A 189 -26.71 -13.32 24.31
CA ASP A 189 -27.37 -12.93 23.06
C ASP A 189 -26.71 -11.70 22.41
N ALA A 190 -26.22 -10.77 23.23
CA ALA A 190 -25.47 -9.61 22.75
C ALA A 190 -24.10 -9.97 22.15
N LEU A 191 -23.49 -11.07 22.59
CA LEU A 191 -22.24 -11.62 22.03
C LEU A 191 -22.51 -12.47 20.77
N LYS A 192 -23.52 -13.35 20.79
CA LYS A 192 -23.99 -14.11 19.62
C LYS A 192 -24.36 -13.19 18.45
N LYS A 193 -25.15 -12.13 18.72
CA LYS A 193 -25.54 -11.13 17.71
C LYS A 193 -24.35 -10.37 17.09
N ARG A 194 -23.18 -10.40 17.73
CA ARG A 194 -21.93 -9.80 17.26
C ARG A 194 -20.96 -10.81 16.65
N ASP A 195 -21.35 -12.08 16.52
CA ASP A 195 -20.46 -13.15 16.04
C ASP A 195 -19.22 -13.33 16.93
N LEU A 196 -19.42 -13.20 18.26
CA LEU A 196 -18.39 -13.33 19.29
C LEU A 196 -18.58 -14.58 20.18
N LEU A 197 -19.58 -15.42 19.88
CA LEU A 197 -19.81 -16.72 20.52
C LEU A 197 -20.48 -17.70 19.53
N PRO A 198 -20.03 -18.96 19.43
CA PRO A 198 -18.78 -19.48 20.00
C PRO A 198 -17.57 -18.84 19.30
N LEU A 199 -16.58 -18.37 20.06
CA LEU A 199 -15.37 -17.77 19.49
C LEU A 199 -14.34 -18.87 19.21
N ARG A 200 -13.74 -18.87 18.02
CA ARG A 200 -12.70 -19.82 17.59
C ARG A 200 -11.40 -19.10 17.21
N LEU A 201 -10.29 -19.82 17.16
CA LEU A 201 -8.99 -19.25 16.74
C LEU A 201 -9.05 -18.67 15.32
N ASN A 202 -9.76 -19.31 14.39
CA ASN A 202 -10.02 -18.82 13.04
C ASN A 202 -11.22 -17.85 12.89
N SER A 203 -11.86 -17.41 13.99
CA SER A 203 -12.90 -16.39 13.89
C SER A 203 -12.32 -15.04 13.46
N ARG A 204 -12.97 -14.36 12.49
CA ARG A 204 -12.57 -13.04 11.94
C ARG A 204 -12.25 -11.94 12.97
N HIS A 205 -12.82 -12.04 14.18
CA HIS A 205 -12.62 -11.08 15.26
C HIS A 205 -11.41 -11.42 16.15
N THR A 206 -10.92 -12.66 16.16
CA THR A 206 -9.84 -13.13 17.04
C THR A 206 -8.54 -12.31 16.95
N PRO A 207 -8.06 -11.90 15.76
CA PRO A 207 -6.87 -11.03 15.66
C PRO A 207 -7.03 -9.70 16.41
N LEU A 208 -8.19 -9.09 16.25
CA LEU A 208 -8.53 -7.82 16.89
C LEU A 208 -8.70 -7.97 18.41
N LEU A 209 -9.29 -9.09 18.83
CA LEU A 209 -9.41 -9.44 20.24
C LEU A 209 -8.03 -9.70 20.86
N ALA A 210 -7.08 -10.33 20.17
CA ALA A 210 -5.71 -10.52 20.66
C ALA A 210 -5.00 -9.18 20.90
N LYS A 211 -5.08 -8.27 19.92
CA LYS A 211 -4.56 -6.90 20.01
C LYS A 211 -5.12 -6.15 21.24
N LEU A 212 -6.45 -6.16 21.40
CA LEU A 212 -7.16 -5.52 22.51
C LEU A 212 -6.84 -6.17 23.86
N VAL A 213 -6.80 -7.51 23.95
CA VAL A 213 -6.51 -8.25 25.19
C VAL A 213 -5.08 -7.97 25.66
N GLY A 214 -4.10 -7.89 24.74
CA GLY A 214 -2.73 -7.49 25.06
C GLY A 214 -2.66 -6.09 25.68
N PHE A 215 -3.25 -5.10 25.01
CA PHE A 215 -3.26 -3.71 25.48
C PHE A 215 -4.04 -3.51 26.78
N LEU A 216 -5.21 -4.14 26.89
CA LEU A 216 -6.02 -4.11 28.12
C LEU A 216 -5.33 -4.82 29.29
N THR A 217 -4.41 -5.76 29.03
CA THR A 217 -3.55 -6.37 30.05
C THR A 217 -2.51 -5.40 30.60
N GLY A 218 -2.03 -4.44 29.79
CA GLY A 218 -1.17 -3.32 30.22
C GLY A 218 -1.94 -2.12 30.82
N ASP A 219 -2.53 -1.26 29.98
CA ASP A 219 -3.15 0.02 30.39
C ASP A 219 -4.68 -0.01 30.56
N GLY A 220 -5.32 -1.16 30.32
CA GLY A 220 -6.75 -1.34 30.56
C GLY A 220 -7.16 -1.47 32.03
N TRP A 221 -8.44 -1.27 32.32
CA TRP A 221 -9.08 -1.69 33.57
C TRP A 221 -10.45 -2.29 33.25
N ILE A 222 -10.79 -3.38 33.94
CA ILE A 222 -12.09 -4.05 33.88
C ILE A 222 -12.56 -4.26 35.32
N GLY A 223 -13.84 -4.03 35.59
CA GLY A 223 -14.40 -4.36 36.90
C GLY A 223 -15.89 -4.16 36.98
N LYS A 224 -16.43 -4.44 38.17
CA LYS A 224 -17.82 -4.18 38.53
C LYS A 224 -17.92 -2.83 39.23
N TYR A 225 -18.94 -2.05 38.91
CA TYR A 225 -19.34 -0.89 39.71
C TYR A 225 -20.83 -0.94 40.04
N HIS A 226 -21.21 -0.38 41.19
CA HIS A 226 -22.61 -0.36 41.61
C HIS A 226 -23.39 0.70 40.82
N ASN A 227 -24.30 0.27 39.94
CA ASN A 227 -25.12 1.18 39.16
C ASN A 227 -26.37 1.59 39.95
N LYS A 228 -26.32 2.77 40.57
CA LYS A 228 -27.42 3.33 41.36
C LYS A 228 -28.78 3.35 40.64
N LYS A 229 -28.80 3.54 39.31
CA LYS A 229 -30.05 3.55 38.51
C LYS A 229 -30.62 2.14 38.29
N LYS A 230 -29.78 1.12 38.18
CA LYS A 230 -30.19 -0.29 37.99
C LYS A 230 -30.22 -1.12 39.28
N LYS A 231 -29.85 -0.53 40.43
CA LYS A 231 -29.70 -1.18 41.75
C LYS A 231 -28.86 -2.47 41.73
N GLN A 232 -27.95 -2.61 40.75
CA GLN A 232 -27.15 -3.82 40.55
C GLN A 232 -25.70 -3.47 40.22
N ASN A 233 -24.79 -4.40 40.49
CA ASN A 233 -23.42 -4.30 40.01
C ASN A 233 -23.38 -4.59 38.50
N VAL A 234 -22.76 -3.70 37.75
CA VAL A 234 -22.60 -3.85 36.29
C VAL A 234 -21.12 -3.85 35.93
N TRP A 235 -20.76 -4.65 34.92
CA TRP A 235 -19.42 -4.66 34.36
C TRP A 235 -19.16 -3.42 33.50
N SER A 236 -17.96 -2.87 33.60
CA SER A 236 -17.45 -1.86 32.67
C SER A 236 -15.95 -2.01 32.47
N SER A 237 -15.46 -1.43 31.38
CA SER A 237 -14.05 -1.30 31.10
C SER A 237 -13.69 0.14 30.74
N ARG A 238 -12.44 0.51 31.03
CA ARG A 238 -11.83 1.79 30.67
C ARG A 238 -10.41 1.58 30.20
N VAL A 239 -9.92 2.51 29.40
CA VAL A 239 -8.58 2.50 28.81
C VAL A 239 -7.97 3.88 29.03
N ILE A 240 -6.69 3.94 29.36
CA ILE A 240 -5.95 5.20 29.57
C ILE A 240 -4.85 5.28 28.49
N GLY A 241 -4.64 6.45 27.90
CA GLY A 241 -3.67 6.61 26.80
C GLY A 241 -3.58 8.05 26.30
N LYS A 242 -2.85 8.28 25.19
CA LYS A 242 -2.91 9.55 24.45
C LYS A 242 -4.18 9.63 23.60
N MET A 243 -4.48 10.80 23.02
CA MET A 243 -5.70 10.98 22.22
C MET A 243 -5.73 10.04 21.01
N GLU A 244 -4.69 10.09 20.17
CA GLU A 244 -4.54 9.30 18.95
C GLU A 244 -4.54 7.78 19.23
N ASP A 245 -3.85 7.35 20.30
CA ASP A 245 -3.83 5.96 20.74
C ASP A 245 -5.24 5.46 21.14
N LEU A 246 -6.01 6.29 21.85
CA LEU A 246 -7.40 5.99 22.25
C LEU A 246 -8.38 6.06 21.06
N GLU A 247 -8.07 6.84 20.03
CA GLU A 247 -8.83 6.87 18.77
C GLU A 247 -8.62 5.58 17.96
N GLU A 248 -7.40 5.05 17.91
CA GLU A 248 -7.11 3.73 17.32
C GLU A 248 -7.89 2.62 18.05
N VAL A 249 -7.83 2.58 19.40
CA VAL A 249 -8.61 1.64 20.22
C VAL A 249 -10.12 1.81 20.01
N MET A 250 -10.59 3.06 19.87
CA MET A 250 -12.00 3.36 19.64
C MET A 250 -12.48 2.86 18.27
N GLY A 251 -11.66 2.99 17.22
CA GLY A 251 -11.96 2.45 15.89
C GLY A 251 -12.08 0.92 15.91
N ASP A 252 -11.14 0.25 16.57
CA ASP A 252 -11.13 -1.20 16.72
C ASP A 252 -12.35 -1.70 17.51
N VAL A 253 -12.67 -1.09 18.66
CA VAL A 253 -13.86 -1.43 19.46
C VAL A 253 -15.17 -1.19 18.69
N ARG A 254 -15.23 -0.15 17.84
CA ARG A 254 -16.38 0.09 16.95
C ARG A 254 -16.52 -0.99 15.88
N SER A 255 -15.43 -1.50 15.33
CA SER A 255 -15.46 -2.59 14.33
C SER A 255 -15.94 -3.93 14.89
N LEU A 256 -15.85 -4.14 16.21
CA LEU A 256 -16.50 -5.25 16.94
C LEU A 256 -18.01 -5.01 17.21
N GLY A 257 -18.61 -3.96 16.66
CA GLY A 257 -20.03 -3.64 16.84
C GLY A 257 -20.37 -3.04 18.22
N TYR A 258 -19.41 -2.42 18.90
CA TYR A 258 -19.62 -1.73 20.18
C TYR A 258 -19.64 -0.20 20.01
N LYS A 259 -20.60 0.45 20.67
CA LYS A 259 -20.60 1.92 20.82
C LYS A 259 -19.61 2.31 21.92
N THR A 260 -18.76 3.29 21.63
CA THR A 260 -17.82 3.90 22.57
C THR A 260 -18.36 5.21 23.13
N SER A 261 -17.92 5.63 24.32
CA SER A 261 -18.15 6.99 24.79
C SER A 261 -17.21 7.98 24.09
N HIS A 262 -17.44 9.27 24.31
CA HIS A 262 -16.40 10.29 24.11
C HIS A 262 -15.20 10.00 25.03
N ILE A 263 -14.00 10.37 24.59
CA ILE A 263 -12.78 10.33 25.42
C ILE A 263 -12.89 11.44 26.46
N SER A 264 -12.77 11.09 27.74
CA SER A 264 -12.82 12.05 28.85
C SER A 264 -11.42 12.50 29.25
N CYS A 265 -11.26 13.78 29.56
CA CYS A 265 -10.05 14.32 30.16
C CYS A 265 -10.25 14.46 31.67
N LYS A 266 -9.28 14.00 32.46
CA LYS A 266 -9.26 14.16 33.91
C LYS A 266 -7.88 14.57 34.38
N GLU A 267 -7.79 15.74 35.01
CA GLU A 267 -6.61 16.13 35.77
C GLU A 267 -6.43 15.23 36.99
N TYR A 268 -5.19 14.85 37.27
CA TYR A 268 -4.83 14.12 38.46
C TYR A 268 -3.63 14.80 39.15
N ASN A 269 -3.67 14.83 40.47
CA ASN A 269 -2.51 15.03 41.33
C ASN A 269 -2.34 13.75 42.15
N SER A 270 -1.21 13.07 41.99
CA SER A 270 -0.90 11.82 42.68
C SER A 270 0.46 11.93 43.35
N SER A 271 0.52 11.67 44.65
CA SER A 271 1.77 11.65 45.42
C SER A 271 2.32 10.23 45.52
N VAL A 272 3.58 10.05 45.13
CA VAL A 272 4.33 8.79 45.28
C VAL A 272 5.33 8.95 46.42
N SER A 273 5.31 8.04 47.39
CA SER A 273 6.29 8.01 48.48
C SER A 273 7.44 7.09 48.07
N GLU A 274 8.63 7.66 47.85
CA GLU A 274 9.84 6.91 47.55
C GLU A 274 10.47 6.32 48.83
N ILE A 275 11.31 5.30 48.66
CA ILE A 275 12.05 4.66 49.76
C ILE A 275 13.01 5.69 50.34
N GLY A 276 12.75 6.14 51.57
CA GLY A 276 13.44 7.28 52.21
C GLY A 276 12.49 8.41 52.64
N GLY A 277 11.19 8.32 52.36
CA GLY A 277 10.18 9.27 52.86
C GLY A 277 9.95 10.50 51.97
N ILE A 278 10.70 10.63 50.87
CA ILE A 278 10.51 11.68 49.87
C ILE A 278 9.17 11.47 49.18
N LYS A 279 8.26 12.45 49.29
CA LYS A 279 6.98 12.47 48.55
C LYS A 279 7.14 13.28 47.28
N ARG A 280 6.93 12.65 46.12
CA ARG A 280 6.94 13.29 44.82
C ARG A 280 5.50 13.52 44.35
N GLU A 281 5.07 14.77 44.20
CA GLU A 281 3.82 15.09 43.51
C GLU A 281 3.99 14.91 42.00
N ILE A 282 3.05 14.18 41.38
CA ILE A 282 2.92 14.03 39.94
C ILE A 282 1.57 14.64 39.56
N LYS A 283 1.62 15.78 38.87
CA LYS A 283 0.46 16.46 38.29
C LYS A 283 0.42 16.19 36.78
N GLY A 284 -0.75 15.88 36.24
CA GLY A 284 -0.90 15.60 34.82
C GLY A 284 -2.35 15.46 34.37
N ILE A 285 -2.53 15.37 33.05
CA ILE A 285 -3.83 15.13 32.41
C ILE A 285 -3.88 13.67 31.97
N SER A 286 -4.83 12.92 32.52
CA SER A 286 -5.16 11.55 32.10
C SER A 286 -6.34 11.60 31.12
N ARG A 287 -6.16 11.10 29.91
CA ARG A 287 -7.28 10.86 28.96
C ARG A 287 -7.78 9.42 29.14
N GLN A 288 -9.10 9.24 29.20
CA GLN A 288 -9.72 7.94 29.48
C GLN A 288 -10.87 7.67 28.50
N LEU A 289 -10.80 6.53 27.80
CA LEU A 289 -11.89 6.00 27.00
C LEU A 289 -12.74 5.05 27.86
N HIS A 290 -14.04 5.32 27.99
CA HIS A 290 -14.96 4.45 28.71
C HIS A 290 -15.78 3.59 27.74
N ILE A 291 -15.68 2.28 27.88
CA ILE A 291 -16.43 1.32 27.06
C ILE A 291 -17.61 0.84 27.91
N MET A 292 -18.71 1.59 27.82
CA MET A 292 -19.89 1.45 28.68
C MET A 292 -20.82 0.31 28.24
N ASN A 293 -20.26 -0.87 27.95
CA ASN A 293 -21.01 -2.07 27.58
C ASN A 293 -20.57 -3.28 28.41
N GLN A 294 -21.52 -3.88 29.14
CA GLN A 294 -21.29 -5.05 29.99
C GLN A 294 -20.77 -6.26 29.20
N SER A 295 -21.30 -6.53 28.01
CA SER A 295 -20.91 -7.69 27.21
C SER A 295 -19.46 -7.60 26.71
N PHE A 296 -18.96 -6.40 26.38
CA PHE A 296 -17.55 -6.20 26.08
C PHE A 296 -16.64 -6.46 27.28
N ALA A 297 -16.98 -5.89 28.45
CA ALA A 297 -16.19 -6.06 29.67
C ALA A 297 -16.15 -7.53 30.14
N VAL A 298 -17.26 -8.26 30.00
CA VAL A 298 -17.35 -9.70 30.31
C VAL A 298 -16.57 -10.54 29.29
N LEU A 299 -16.64 -10.22 27.99
CA LEU A 299 -15.84 -10.88 26.96
C LEU A 299 -14.34 -10.72 27.22
N MET A 300 -13.87 -9.51 27.52
CA MET A 300 -12.46 -9.27 27.81
C MET A 300 -11.99 -10.01 29.08
N LYS A 301 -12.84 -10.09 30.12
CA LYS A 301 -12.58 -10.92 31.30
C LYS A 301 -12.47 -12.41 30.93
N ALA A 302 -13.38 -12.92 30.10
CA ALA A 302 -13.39 -14.31 29.64
C ALA A 302 -12.15 -14.66 28.81
N LEU A 303 -11.68 -13.73 27.96
CA LEU A 303 -10.45 -13.86 27.17
C LEU A 303 -9.16 -13.81 27.99
N GLY A 304 -9.24 -13.53 29.30
CA GLY A 304 -8.11 -13.59 30.24
C GLY A 304 -7.58 -12.23 30.72
N VAL A 305 -8.22 -11.11 30.39
CA VAL A 305 -7.78 -9.79 30.90
C VAL A 305 -8.01 -9.71 32.42
N PRO A 306 -6.99 -9.30 33.21
CA PRO A 306 -7.13 -9.23 34.68
C PRO A 306 -8.17 -8.19 35.13
N GLU A 307 -8.97 -8.58 36.12
CA GLU A 307 -9.99 -7.74 36.75
C GLU A 307 -9.37 -6.85 37.84
N GLY A 308 -9.95 -5.66 38.05
CA GLY A 308 -9.67 -4.82 39.21
C GLY A 308 -8.25 -4.26 39.26
N ASN A 309 -7.59 -4.39 40.41
CA ASN A 309 -6.25 -3.85 40.62
C ASN A 309 -5.18 -4.87 40.21
N LYS A 310 -4.54 -4.63 39.06
CA LYS A 310 -3.50 -5.48 38.50
C LYS A 310 -2.31 -5.71 39.42
N SER A 311 -1.99 -4.82 40.37
CA SER A 311 -0.87 -5.06 41.29
C SER A 311 -1.18 -6.13 42.34
N ARG A 312 -2.47 -6.42 42.59
CA ARG A 312 -2.96 -7.35 43.63
C ARG A 312 -3.60 -8.63 43.08
N ASN A 313 -3.81 -8.71 41.76
CA ASN A 313 -4.43 -9.85 41.09
C ASN A 313 -3.41 -10.59 40.20
N PRO A 314 -3.56 -11.91 40.01
CA PRO A 314 -2.74 -12.68 39.09
C PRO A 314 -2.93 -12.15 37.66
N THR A 315 -1.89 -12.29 36.86
CA THR A 315 -1.92 -12.00 35.42
C THR A 315 -1.19 -13.17 34.77
N LEU A 316 -1.79 -13.75 33.75
CA LEU A 316 -1.25 -14.89 33.00
C LEU A 316 -1.43 -14.61 31.52
N VAL A 317 -0.58 -15.17 30.67
CA VAL A 317 -0.82 -15.16 29.24
C VAL A 317 -1.96 -16.15 28.96
N PRO A 318 -3.04 -15.78 28.25
CA PRO A 318 -4.15 -16.69 27.99
C PRO A 318 -3.70 -17.92 27.18
N GLU A 319 -4.17 -19.11 27.55
CA GLU A 319 -3.77 -20.36 26.88
C GLU A 319 -4.11 -20.40 25.39
N TRP A 320 -5.19 -19.74 24.98
CA TRP A 320 -5.54 -19.60 23.56
C TRP A 320 -4.46 -18.82 22.80
N VAL A 321 -3.92 -17.73 23.36
CA VAL A 321 -2.80 -16.97 22.75
C VAL A 321 -1.55 -17.83 22.63
N LYS A 322 -1.24 -18.66 23.64
CA LYS A 322 -0.07 -19.57 23.60
C LYS A 322 -0.18 -20.62 22.49
N LYS A 323 -1.41 -21.05 22.18
CA LYS A 323 -1.72 -22.01 21.10
C LYS A 323 -1.91 -21.36 19.73
N SER A 324 -2.10 -20.04 19.66
CA SER A 324 -2.32 -19.35 18.38
C SER A 324 -1.09 -19.39 17.46
N PRO A 325 -1.30 -19.23 16.14
CA PRO A 325 -0.26 -18.85 15.19
C PRO A 325 0.60 -17.67 15.61
N LEU A 326 1.82 -17.59 15.06
CA LEU A 326 2.83 -16.59 15.43
C LEU A 326 2.33 -15.15 15.25
N TRP A 327 1.51 -14.88 14.24
CA TRP A 327 0.97 -13.54 13.97
C TRP A 327 -0.14 -13.09 14.95
N ILE A 328 -0.90 -14.02 15.54
CA ILE A 328 -1.87 -13.70 16.60
C ILE A 328 -1.14 -13.48 17.93
N LYS A 329 -0.09 -14.29 18.21
CA LYS A 329 0.84 -14.04 19.33
C LYS A 329 1.48 -12.66 19.22
N ARG A 330 1.89 -12.27 18.00
CA ARG A 330 2.42 -10.94 17.68
C ARG A 330 1.45 -9.82 18.05
N LEU A 331 0.17 -9.93 17.67
CA LEU A 331 -0.84 -8.92 17.99
C LEU A 331 -1.04 -8.74 19.51
N TYR A 332 -1.09 -9.83 20.27
CA TYR A 332 -1.15 -9.77 21.73
C TYR A 332 0.10 -9.10 22.34
N LEU A 333 1.31 -9.50 21.91
CA LEU A 333 2.55 -8.91 22.39
C LEU A 333 2.66 -7.41 22.02
N ALA A 334 2.35 -7.05 20.77
CA ALA A 334 2.46 -5.68 20.28
C ALA A 334 1.47 -4.74 20.99
N GLY A 335 0.25 -5.21 21.29
CA GLY A 335 -0.70 -4.49 22.14
C GLY A 335 -0.18 -4.32 23.57
N LEU A 336 0.35 -5.39 24.18
CA LEU A 336 0.94 -5.32 25.52
C LEU A 336 2.18 -4.38 25.57
N PHE A 337 2.96 -4.34 24.49
CA PHE A 337 4.16 -3.51 24.36
C PHE A 337 3.84 -2.05 24.07
N GLY A 338 2.74 -1.76 23.38
CA GLY A 338 2.18 -0.41 23.26
C GLY A 338 1.88 0.24 24.60
N ALA A 339 1.41 -0.54 25.57
CA ALA A 339 1.24 -0.10 26.95
C ALA A 339 2.59 -0.01 27.70
N GLU A 340 3.31 -1.13 27.84
CA GLU A 340 4.31 -1.30 28.92
C GLU A 340 5.78 -1.42 28.46
N LEU A 341 6.08 -1.69 27.18
CA LEU A 341 7.46 -1.84 26.72
C LEU A 341 8.10 -0.46 26.44
N THR A 342 9.28 -0.21 26.99
CA THR A 342 10.04 1.03 26.71
C THR A 342 10.18 1.34 25.22
N ILE A 343 10.00 2.61 24.87
CA ILE A 343 10.28 3.18 23.55
C ILE A 343 11.77 3.00 23.16
N PRO A 344 12.12 2.88 21.86
CA PRO A 344 13.51 2.94 21.41
C PRO A 344 14.22 4.19 21.94
N TYR A 345 15.35 4.01 22.61
CA TYR A 345 16.10 5.07 23.28
C TYR A 345 17.61 4.82 23.19
N GLN A 346 18.38 5.89 23.01
CA GLN A 346 19.84 5.88 23.08
C GLN A 346 20.27 6.62 24.34
N ARG A 347 21.26 6.08 25.06
CA ARG A 347 21.75 6.70 26.30
C ARG A 347 22.55 7.96 25.97
N LYS A 348 22.51 8.96 26.84
CA LYS A 348 23.36 10.16 26.69
C LYS A 348 24.84 9.75 26.66
N GLY A 349 25.53 10.02 25.56
CA GLY A 349 26.91 9.61 25.29
C GLY A 349 27.06 8.34 24.43
N GLU A 350 25.97 7.64 24.10
CA GLU A 350 25.98 6.46 23.24
C GLU A 350 25.47 6.82 21.84
N GLN A 351 26.38 6.85 20.86
CA GLN A 351 26.09 7.34 19.50
C GLN A 351 25.37 6.33 18.60
N PHE A 352 25.75 5.05 18.69
CA PHE A 352 25.38 4.02 17.71
C PHE A 352 24.59 2.84 18.29
N GLY A 353 24.44 2.76 19.61
CA GLY A 353 23.69 1.72 20.30
C GLY A 353 22.32 2.20 20.76
N PHE A 354 21.45 1.27 21.14
CA PHE A 354 20.21 1.55 21.86
C PHE A 354 20.28 0.89 23.24
N THR A 355 19.63 1.49 24.23
CA THR A 355 19.49 0.86 25.55
C THR A 355 18.61 -0.38 25.47
N GLU A 356 18.94 -1.41 26.25
CA GLU A 356 18.12 -2.62 26.41
C GLU A 356 16.63 -2.29 26.64
N PRO A 357 15.73 -2.70 25.74
CA PRO A 357 14.30 -2.54 25.96
C PRO A 357 13.86 -3.31 27.20
N SER A 358 13.06 -2.67 28.04
CA SER A 358 12.60 -3.20 29.32
C SER A 358 11.08 -3.27 29.34
N PHE A 359 10.53 -4.45 29.60
CA PHE A 359 9.14 -4.62 29.98
C PHE A 359 9.09 -4.95 31.48
N SER A 360 8.20 -4.31 32.23
CA SER A 360 8.18 -4.43 33.69
C SER A 360 6.80 -4.39 34.31
N GLN A 361 6.59 -5.19 35.37
CA GLN A 361 5.36 -5.16 36.15
C GLN A 361 5.64 -4.91 37.64
N ASN A 362 4.76 -4.13 38.26
CA ASN A 362 4.74 -3.89 39.71
C ASN A 362 3.61 -4.71 40.36
N LYS A 363 3.95 -5.51 41.36
CA LYS A 363 3.02 -6.44 42.05
C LYS A 363 3.27 -6.44 43.56
N ILE A 364 2.27 -6.83 44.35
CA ILE A 364 2.47 -7.15 45.78
C ILE A 364 3.24 -8.46 45.94
N GLU A 365 3.98 -8.62 47.03
CA GLU A 365 4.90 -9.76 47.25
C GLU A 365 4.21 -11.15 47.15
N SER A 366 2.94 -11.27 47.57
CA SER A 366 2.19 -12.54 47.46
C SER A 366 1.94 -13.00 46.01
N MET A 367 2.02 -12.11 45.03
CA MET A 367 1.82 -12.40 43.59
C MET A 367 3.14 -12.76 42.86
N GLU A 368 4.23 -13.01 43.60
CA GLU A 368 5.55 -13.29 43.01
C GLU A 368 5.57 -14.52 42.10
N LYS A 369 4.85 -15.59 42.47
CA LYS A 369 4.79 -16.83 41.67
C LYS A 369 4.09 -16.59 40.33
N ASP A 370 2.95 -15.93 40.34
CA ASP A 370 2.14 -15.69 39.14
C ASP A 370 2.84 -14.73 38.17
N ASN A 371 3.48 -13.68 38.70
CA ASN A 371 4.28 -12.75 37.89
C ASN A 371 5.51 -13.43 37.27
N LYS A 372 6.18 -14.35 38.00
CA LYS A 372 7.25 -15.18 37.44
C LYS A 372 6.75 -16.05 36.29
N GLN A 373 5.58 -16.67 36.45
CA GLN A 373 4.97 -17.46 35.36
C GLN A 373 4.65 -16.58 34.16
N PHE A 374 3.99 -15.43 34.36
CA PHE A 374 3.67 -14.49 33.30
C PHE A 374 4.89 -14.02 32.52
N LEU A 375 5.94 -13.58 33.21
CA LEU A 375 7.18 -13.15 32.55
C LEU A 375 7.86 -14.32 31.84
N SER A 376 7.79 -15.55 32.37
CA SER A 376 8.32 -16.74 31.70
C SER A 376 7.53 -17.09 30.43
N ASP A 377 6.20 -16.95 30.45
CA ASP A 377 5.34 -17.12 29.27
C ASP A 377 5.65 -16.05 28.20
N ILE A 378 5.85 -14.79 28.60
CA ILE A 378 6.26 -13.71 27.68
C ILE A 378 7.67 -13.98 27.08
N ILE A 379 8.63 -14.46 27.88
CA ILE A 379 9.96 -14.85 27.39
C ILE A 379 9.84 -16.00 26.38
N ARG A 380 8.98 -16.99 26.65
CA ARG A 380 8.73 -18.11 25.73
C ARG A 380 8.15 -17.60 24.40
N LEU A 381 7.09 -16.78 24.44
CA LEU A 381 6.52 -16.19 23.23
C LEU A 381 7.56 -15.39 22.44
N LEU A 382 8.39 -14.57 23.11
CA LEU A 382 9.45 -13.80 22.47
C LEU A 382 10.52 -14.68 21.81
N SER A 383 10.84 -15.84 22.40
CA SER A 383 11.79 -16.77 21.82
C SER A 383 11.35 -17.34 20.47
N GLU A 384 10.03 -17.47 20.23
CA GLU A 384 9.45 -17.90 18.93
C GLU A 384 9.73 -16.88 17.80
N PHE A 385 9.91 -15.60 18.12
CA PHE A 385 10.32 -14.57 17.15
C PHE A 385 11.85 -14.48 16.97
N GLY A 386 12.62 -15.33 17.67
CA GLY A 386 14.08 -15.25 17.73
C GLY A 386 14.61 -14.17 18.67
N ILE A 387 13.81 -13.70 19.63
CA ILE A 387 14.18 -12.61 20.56
C ILE A 387 14.75 -13.19 21.86
N LYS A 388 15.99 -12.81 22.15
CA LYS A 388 16.78 -13.20 23.33
C LYS A 388 16.65 -12.19 24.46
N ILE A 389 16.57 -12.72 25.68
CA ILE A 389 16.38 -11.99 26.93
C ILE A 389 17.64 -12.18 27.79
N ASN A 390 18.18 -11.09 28.33
CA ASN A 390 19.42 -11.15 29.10
C ASN A 390 19.19 -11.69 30.51
N LYS A 391 18.21 -11.12 31.25
CA LYS A 391 17.87 -11.55 32.60
C LYS A 391 16.50 -11.02 33.05
N ILE A 392 15.87 -11.71 34.00
CA ILE A 392 14.78 -11.17 34.82
C ILE A 392 15.38 -10.47 36.04
N TYR A 393 15.08 -9.19 36.20
CA TYR A 393 15.49 -8.39 37.37
C TYR A 393 14.31 -8.28 38.34
N LYS A 394 14.59 -8.35 39.64
CA LYS A 394 13.65 -8.05 40.73
C LYS A 394 14.22 -6.89 41.55
N GLN A 395 13.41 -5.87 41.78
CA GLN A 395 13.75 -4.70 42.59
C GLN A 395 12.65 -4.48 43.63
N LYS A 396 12.99 -4.05 44.84
CA LYS A 396 12.00 -3.64 45.84
C LYS A 396 11.25 -2.41 45.34
N GLY A 397 9.93 -2.45 45.37
CA GLY A 397 9.05 -1.37 44.94
C GLY A 397 8.70 -0.42 46.09
N VAL A 398 7.69 0.41 45.86
CA VAL A 398 7.15 1.33 46.87
C VAL A 398 6.03 0.67 47.68
N VAL A 399 5.69 1.24 48.83
CA VAL A 399 4.45 0.88 49.54
C VAL A 399 3.27 1.41 48.72
N ASN A 400 2.28 0.56 48.43
CA ASN A 400 1.12 0.96 47.62
C ASN A 400 0.10 1.77 48.45
N SER A 401 -0.96 2.26 47.80
CA SER A 401 -2.05 3.02 48.45
C SER A 401 -2.88 2.23 49.49
N TYR A 402 -2.61 0.93 49.65
CA TYR A 402 -3.24 0.04 50.64
C TYR A 402 -2.28 -0.33 51.79
N GLY A 403 -1.07 0.24 51.83
CA GLY A 403 -0.06 -0.07 52.85
C GLY A 403 0.75 -1.35 52.57
N GLU A 404 0.58 -1.98 51.41
CA GLU A 404 1.23 -3.25 51.07
C GLU A 404 2.60 -3.00 50.41
N ASN A 405 3.60 -3.81 50.77
CA ASN A 405 4.90 -3.82 50.08
C ASN A 405 4.74 -4.34 48.64
N THR A 406 5.31 -3.62 47.67
CA THR A 406 5.39 -4.08 46.28
C THR A 406 6.82 -4.39 45.87
N TYR A 407 6.95 -5.15 44.80
CA TYR A 407 8.19 -5.32 44.07
C TYR A 407 7.95 -5.02 42.59
N LYS A 408 9.03 -4.61 41.90
CA LYS A 408 9.08 -4.48 40.45
C LYS A 408 9.86 -5.66 39.88
N MET A 409 9.29 -6.37 38.92
CA MET A 409 10.04 -7.33 38.10
C MET A 409 10.07 -6.85 36.65
N SER A 410 11.23 -6.99 36.00
CA SER A 410 11.42 -6.58 34.61
C SER A 410 12.26 -7.58 33.82
N ILE A 411 11.83 -7.87 32.60
CA ILE A 411 12.67 -8.53 31.60
C ILE A 411 13.47 -7.46 30.84
N ARG A 412 14.75 -7.71 30.61
CA ARG A 412 15.58 -6.88 29.72
C ARG A 412 15.90 -7.63 28.44
N ILE A 413 15.46 -7.07 27.33
CA ILE A 413 15.66 -7.59 25.99
C ILE A 413 17.07 -7.20 25.54
N SER A 414 17.81 -8.15 24.96
CA SER A 414 19.20 -7.91 24.57
C SER A 414 19.32 -6.80 23.53
N ALA A 415 20.23 -5.84 23.74
CA ALA A 415 20.46 -4.71 22.84
C ALA A 415 21.31 -5.05 21.59
N ASN A 416 21.49 -6.33 21.29
CA ASN A 416 22.14 -6.78 20.06
C ASN A 416 21.32 -6.34 18.82
N ILE A 417 22.00 -5.95 17.75
CA ILE A 417 21.39 -5.40 16.52
C ILE A 417 20.31 -6.33 15.95
N ASP A 418 20.60 -7.62 15.74
CA ASP A 418 19.64 -8.59 15.22
C ASP A 418 18.44 -8.77 16.14
N ASN A 419 18.69 -8.70 17.46
CA ASN A 419 17.68 -8.89 18.48
C ASN A 419 16.68 -7.71 18.53
N LEU A 420 17.19 -6.49 18.36
CA LEU A 420 16.38 -5.27 18.27
C LEU A 420 15.63 -5.17 16.94
N ILE A 421 16.26 -5.59 15.83
CA ILE A 421 15.57 -5.72 14.54
C ILE A 421 14.42 -6.73 14.67
N ASN A 422 14.66 -7.94 15.16
CA ASN A 422 13.60 -8.95 15.38
C ASN A 422 12.47 -8.42 16.28
N LEU A 423 12.80 -7.73 17.37
CA LEU A 423 11.81 -7.15 18.29
C LEU A 423 10.89 -6.14 17.59
N TRP A 424 11.46 -5.18 16.87
CA TRP A 424 10.68 -4.06 16.34
C TRP A 424 10.08 -4.35 14.96
N SER A 425 10.78 -5.06 14.08
CA SER A 425 10.30 -5.38 12.72
C SER A 425 9.29 -6.52 12.69
N LYS A 426 9.36 -7.50 13.61
CA LYS A 426 8.40 -8.61 13.67
C LYS A 426 7.27 -8.35 14.65
N VAL A 427 7.58 -7.95 15.89
CA VAL A 427 6.55 -7.70 16.92
C VAL A 427 6.05 -6.26 16.85
N GLY A 428 6.95 -5.29 17.07
CA GLY A 428 6.61 -3.87 17.06
C GLY A 428 5.69 -3.45 18.22
N TYR A 429 4.84 -2.45 17.97
CA TYR A 429 3.94 -1.84 18.94
C TYR A 429 2.54 -1.66 18.32
N GLU A 430 1.48 -1.75 19.13
CA GLU A 430 0.10 -1.40 18.75
C GLU A 430 -0.51 -0.43 19.76
N TYR A 431 -1.42 0.46 19.35
CA TYR A 431 -2.00 1.51 20.22
C TYR A 431 -0.98 2.42 20.92
N CYS A 432 0.17 2.68 20.29
CA CYS A 432 1.09 3.72 20.73
C CYS A 432 1.87 4.31 19.54
N LYS A 433 1.32 5.37 18.94
CA LYS A 433 1.85 5.94 17.68
C LYS A 433 3.32 6.37 17.79
N GLU A 434 3.68 7.07 18.86
CA GLU A 434 5.07 7.50 19.13
C GLU A 434 6.06 6.31 19.19
N ARG A 435 5.64 5.16 19.76
CA ARG A 435 6.47 3.96 19.81
C ARG A 435 6.55 3.28 18.44
N LYS A 436 5.46 3.23 17.67
CA LYS A 436 5.42 2.76 16.28
C LYS A 436 6.43 3.55 15.43
N GLU A 437 6.22 4.85 15.26
CA GLU A 437 7.06 5.74 14.45
C GLU A 437 8.54 5.61 14.81
N LYS A 438 8.90 5.76 16.09
CA LYS A 438 10.30 5.73 16.50
C LYS A 438 10.95 4.35 16.35
N SER A 439 10.15 3.28 16.38
CA SER A 439 10.64 1.92 16.09
C SER A 439 10.90 1.71 14.60
N MET A 440 10.10 2.29 13.69
CA MET A 440 10.37 2.25 12.24
C MET A 440 11.71 2.89 11.90
N HIS A 441 11.95 4.10 12.40
CA HIS A 441 13.23 4.79 12.28
C HIS A 441 14.39 3.98 12.85
N ALA A 442 14.20 3.34 14.01
CA ALA A 442 15.22 2.52 14.66
C ALA A 442 15.55 1.24 13.87
N ILE A 443 14.56 0.58 13.27
CA ILE A 443 14.76 -0.59 12.39
C ILE A 443 15.63 -0.19 11.19
N ALA A 444 15.24 0.85 10.45
CA ALA A 444 15.97 1.30 9.27
C ALA A 444 17.42 1.68 9.60
N PHE A 445 17.65 2.43 10.69
CA PHE A 445 19.00 2.75 11.18
C PHE A 445 19.81 1.50 11.53
N LEU A 446 19.21 0.55 12.26
CA LEU A 446 19.89 -0.69 12.66
C LEU A 446 20.21 -1.59 11.47
N ARG A 447 19.36 -1.67 10.44
CA ARG A 447 19.65 -2.41 9.21
C ARG A 447 20.79 -1.78 8.41
N LYS A 448 20.77 -0.46 8.18
CA LYS A 448 21.88 0.27 7.52
C LYS A 448 23.20 0.08 8.28
N LYS A 449 23.16 0.11 9.62
CA LYS A 449 24.32 -0.20 10.48
C LYS A 449 24.76 -1.67 10.34
N LYS A 450 23.83 -2.62 10.31
CA LYS A 450 24.12 -4.06 10.16
C LYS A 450 24.84 -4.33 8.83
N ARG A 451 24.26 -3.90 7.71
CA ARG A 451 24.84 -4.06 6.35
C ARG A 451 26.26 -3.49 6.28
N LEU A 452 26.51 -2.30 6.86
CA LEU A 452 27.87 -1.73 6.91
C LEU A 452 28.85 -2.61 7.70
N LEU A 453 28.45 -3.13 8.87
CA LEU A 453 29.31 -4.01 9.66
C LEU A 453 29.58 -5.35 8.95
N GLU A 454 28.61 -5.88 8.21
CA GLU A 454 28.74 -7.09 7.39
C GLU A 454 29.66 -6.87 6.19
N LYS A 455 29.54 -5.74 5.47
CA LYS A 455 30.48 -5.34 4.40
C LYS A 455 31.90 -5.23 4.94
N ILE A 456 32.11 -4.52 6.05
CA ILE A 456 33.42 -4.39 6.70
C ILE A 456 33.97 -5.78 7.10
N ARG A 457 33.13 -6.68 7.64
CA ARG A 457 33.53 -8.03 8.02
C ARG A 457 33.99 -8.85 6.82
N THR A 458 33.20 -8.86 5.75
CA THR A 458 33.48 -9.60 4.51
C THR A 458 34.76 -9.09 3.86
N PHE A 459 34.88 -7.77 3.70
CA PHE A 459 36.09 -7.13 3.20
C PHE A 459 37.33 -7.47 4.05
N THR A 460 37.21 -7.46 5.38
CA THR A 460 38.32 -7.80 6.28
C THR A 460 38.75 -9.27 6.14
N LEU A 461 37.82 -10.19 5.90
CA LEU A 461 38.11 -11.61 5.66
C LEU A 461 38.79 -11.83 4.29
N GLU A 462 38.33 -11.15 3.24
CA GLU A 462 39.00 -11.13 1.94
C GLU A 462 40.41 -10.56 2.06
N ALA A 463 40.55 -9.40 2.71
CA ALA A 463 41.83 -8.72 2.90
C ALA A 463 42.86 -9.58 3.65
N ARG A 464 42.44 -10.42 4.61
CA ARG A 464 43.32 -11.39 5.28
C ARG A 464 43.86 -12.43 4.28
N LYS A 465 42.97 -13.09 3.52
CA LYS A 465 43.36 -14.04 2.45
C LYS A 465 44.24 -13.39 1.37
N SER A 466 43.92 -12.15 0.99
CA SER A 466 44.72 -11.36 0.03
C SER A 466 46.13 -11.03 0.57
N SER A 467 46.26 -10.73 1.86
CA SER A 467 47.55 -10.49 2.51
C SER A 467 48.38 -11.76 2.66
N GLU A 468 47.74 -12.93 2.83
CA GLU A 468 48.41 -14.25 2.80
C GLU A 468 48.95 -14.56 1.39
N ASN A 469 48.23 -14.12 0.35
CA ASN A 469 48.64 -14.21 -1.05
C ASN A 469 49.58 -13.08 -1.53
N GLY A 470 50.22 -12.35 -0.61
CA GLY A 470 51.28 -11.38 -0.93
C GLY A 470 50.83 -9.99 -1.41
N ILE A 471 49.53 -9.66 -1.35
CA ILE A 471 49.06 -8.30 -1.71
C ILE A 471 49.48 -7.30 -0.62
N SER A 472 50.01 -6.14 -1.04
CA SER A 472 50.49 -5.10 -0.12
C SER A 472 49.35 -4.47 0.69
N ARG A 473 49.67 -4.03 1.92
CA ARG A 473 48.70 -3.39 2.82
C ARG A 473 48.11 -2.11 2.22
N ASP A 474 48.90 -1.35 1.46
CA ASP A 474 48.44 -0.12 0.81
C ASP A 474 47.44 -0.42 -0.34
N GLY A 475 47.64 -1.53 -1.07
CA GLY A 475 46.68 -2.02 -2.06
C GLY A 475 45.34 -2.39 -1.42
N ILE A 476 45.36 -3.04 -0.25
CA ILE A 476 44.16 -3.35 0.54
C ILE A 476 43.44 -2.07 0.99
N MET A 477 44.17 -1.06 1.49
CA MET A 477 43.55 0.21 1.90
C MET A 477 42.96 0.98 0.72
N SER A 478 43.63 0.95 -0.45
CA SER A 478 43.12 1.56 -1.68
C SER A 478 41.84 0.88 -2.17
N LYS A 479 41.75 -0.46 -2.12
CA LYS A 479 40.53 -1.21 -2.40
C LYS A 479 39.40 -0.84 -1.43
N ALA A 480 39.70 -0.71 -0.13
CA ALA A 480 38.71 -0.33 0.89
C ALA A 480 38.09 1.06 0.62
N ILE A 481 38.91 2.05 0.27
CA ILE A 481 38.44 3.41 -0.06
C ILE A 481 37.56 3.39 -1.31
N LYS A 482 37.93 2.59 -2.33
CA LYS A 482 37.13 2.45 -3.57
C LYS A 482 35.75 1.84 -3.32
N GLU A 483 35.60 0.99 -2.31
CA GLU A 483 34.32 0.42 -1.87
C GLU A 483 33.58 1.29 -0.83
N GLY A 484 34.03 2.53 -0.58
CA GLY A 484 33.40 3.46 0.36
C GLY A 484 33.62 3.10 1.84
N LEU A 485 34.55 2.19 2.15
CA LEU A 485 34.84 1.74 3.51
C LEU A 485 35.88 2.64 4.19
N ASN A 486 35.74 2.83 5.50
CA ASN A 486 36.68 3.61 6.29
C ASN A 486 38.02 2.86 6.47
N ALA A 487 39.06 3.26 5.71
CA ALA A 487 40.37 2.62 5.70
C ALA A 487 41.01 2.49 7.10
N ALA A 488 40.91 3.52 7.95
CA ALA A 488 41.44 3.47 9.32
C ALA A 488 40.76 2.39 10.18
N THR A 489 39.46 2.16 9.97
CA THR A 489 38.71 1.08 10.62
C THR A 489 39.17 -0.29 10.11
N ILE A 490 39.33 -0.46 8.79
CA ILE A 490 39.86 -1.70 8.19
C ILE A 490 41.27 -2.00 8.71
N TYR A 491 42.17 -1.02 8.71
CA TYR A 491 43.52 -1.15 9.26
C TYR A 491 43.50 -1.59 10.73
N SER A 492 42.67 -0.94 11.57
CA SER A 492 42.52 -1.31 12.98
C SER A 492 41.99 -2.75 13.17
N GLN A 493 41.09 -3.21 12.31
CA GLN A 493 40.52 -4.57 12.33
C GLN A 493 41.51 -5.65 11.85
N LEU A 494 42.37 -5.33 10.89
CA LEU A 494 43.45 -6.23 10.45
C LEU A 494 44.52 -6.36 11.54
N VAL A 495 44.98 -5.25 12.12
CA VAL A 495 46.01 -5.25 13.18
C VAL A 495 45.55 -5.95 14.45
N ARG A 496 44.27 -5.84 14.83
CA ARG A 496 43.73 -6.44 16.06
C ARG A 496 43.46 -7.94 15.98
N GLY A 497 43.44 -8.55 14.79
CA GLY A 497 43.12 -9.98 14.60
C GLY A 497 41.69 -10.42 14.93
N SER A 498 40.94 -9.64 15.71
CA SER A 498 39.57 -9.92 16.15
C SER A 498 38.59 -10.16 14.98
N THR A 499 37.52 -10.90 15.26
CA THR A 499 36.36 -11.08 14.38
C THR A 499 35.23 -10.06 14.67
N GLU A 500 35.34 -9.28 15.75
CA GLU A 500 34.34 -8.28 16.15
C GLU A 500 34.55 -6.93 15.44
N VAL A 501 33.69 -6.67 14.46
CA VAL A 501 33.66 -5.38 13.76
C VAL A 501 33.04 -4.29 14.65
N ARG A 502 33.76 -3.18 14.80
CA ARG A 502 33.27 -1.96 15.46
C ARG A 502 32.71 -0.99 14.44
N THR A 503 31.66 -0.25 14.82
CA THR A 503 31.08 0.83 14.01
C THR A 503 32.13 1.95 13.81
N PRO A 504 32.34 2.42 12.56
CA PRO A 504 33.22 3.55 12.28
C PRO A 504 32.76 4.84 12.99
N GLN A 505 33.71 5.69 13.41
CA GLN A 505 33.42 6.98 14.07
C GLN A 505 32.74 7.98 13.12
N ASN A 506 32.90 7.83 11.81
CA ASN A 506 32.24 8.64 10.79
C ASN A 506 30.89 8.06 10.32
N PHE A 507 30.36 7.04 11.00
CA PHE A 507 28.99 6.60 10.75
C PHE A 507 28.02 7.64 11.31
N GLN A 508 26.96 7.92 10.57
CA GLN A 508 25.87 8.80 11.01
C GLN A 508 25.33 8.38 12.39
N THR A 509 24.98 9.35 13.24
CA THR A 509 24.20 9.12 14.45
C THR A 509 22.73 8.82 14.10
N PHE A 510 21.97 8.30 15.07
CA PHE A 510 20.53 8.07 14.88
C PHE A 510 19.76 9.37 14.62
N GLN A 511 20.15 10.47 15.27
CA GLN A 511 19.49 11.78 15.10
C GLN A 511 19.72 12.35 13.70
N GLU A 512 20.95 12.27 13.18
CA GLU A 512 21.27 12.65 11.80
C GLU A 512 20.54 11.76 10.79
N PHE A 513 20.49 10.45 11.04
CA PHE A 513 19.72 9.53 10.19
C PHE A 513 18.23 9.90 10.14
N VAL A 514 17.60 10.16 11.28
CA VAL A 514 16.19 10.59 11.32
C VAL A 514 16.00 11.95 10.64
N GLY A 515 16.96 12.88 10.76
CA GLY A 515 16.87 14.18 10.08
C GLY A 515 16.99 14.12 8.55
N ILE A 516 17.68 13.11 8.01
CA ILE A 516 17.88 12.92 6.56
C ILE A 516 16.82 11.99 5.95
N HIS A 517 16.53 10.88 6.63
CA HIS A 517 15.73 9.78 6.12
C HIS A 517 14.33 9.70 6.74
N GLY A 518 14.12 10.29 7.92
CA GLY A 518 12.83 10.21 8.61
C GLY A 518 11.75 11.08 7.98
N ILE A 519 10.50 10.61 8.03
CA ILE A 519 9.33 11.39 7.62
C ILE A 519 8.60 11.82 8.90
N PRO A 520 8.40 13.14 9.15
CA PRO A 520 7.79 13.61 10.39
C PRO A 520 6.38 13.05 10.61
N ASN A 521 6.09 12.59 11.83
CA ASN A 521 4.80 12.02 12.26
C ASN A 521 4.30 10.82 11.41
N SER A 522 5.24 10.05 10.85
CA SER A 522 4.96 8.93 9.94
C SER A 522 5.66 7.64 10.36
N GLU A 523 5.07 6.50 9.98
CA GLU A 523 5.68 5.18 10.07
C GLU A 523 6.61 4.87 8.88
N PHE A 524 6.65 5.73 7.86
CA PHE A 524 7.46 5.54 6.66
C PHE A 524 8.81 6.28 6.76
N VAL A 525 9.79 5.79 6.00
CA VAL A 525 11.18 6.28 5.98
C VAL A 525 11.63 6.39 4.52
N LYS A 526 12.43 7.41 4.20
CA LYS A 526 13.11 7.54 2.90
C LYS A 526 14.38 6.71 2.90
N ASP A 527 14.50 5.74 2.02
CA ASP A 527 15.71 4.95 1.81
C ASP A 527 16.32 5.22 0.44
N ILE A 528 17.59 4.89 0.25
CA ILE A 528 18.35 5.15 -0.98
C ILE A 528 18.52 3.83 -1.73
N ILE A 529 18.36 3.83 -3.04
CA ILE A 529 18.65 2.67 -3.90
C ILE A 529 20.16 2.41 -3.89
N GLU A 530 20.55 1.22 -3.45
CA GLU A 530 21.94 0.75 -3.35
C GLU A 530 22.38 0.00 -4.61
N SER A 531 21.49 -0.79 -5.22
CA SER A 531 21.71 -1.43 -6.52
C SER A 531 20.40 -1.64 -7.28
N ILE A 532 20.52 -1.65 -8.61
CA ILE A 532 19.50 -2.08 -9.56
C ILE A 532 20.20 -3.10 -10.47
N GLU A 533 19.68 -4.31 -10.52
CA GLU A 533 20.24 -5.42 -11.29
C GLU A 533 19.15 -5.96 -12.21
N GLU A 534 19.39 -6.00 -13.52
CA GLU A 534 18.52 -6.74 -14.44
C GLU A 534 18.77 -8.25 -14.24
N ILE A 535 17.70 -9.02 -14.05
CA ILE A 535 17.78 -10.45 -13.77
C ILE A 535 16.99 -11.27 -14.81
N PRO A 536 17.50 -12.46 -15.21
CA PRO A 536 16.70 -13.41 -15.96
C PRO A 536 15.57 -13.93 -15.05
N PHE A 537 14.33 -13.81 -15.53
CA PHE A 537 13.13 -14.16 -14.76
C PHE A 537 12.11 -14.84 -15.67
N ASP A 538 11.73 -16.07 -15.35
CA ASP A 538 10.80 -16.93 -16.12
C ASP A 538 9.55 -17.32 -15.28
N GLU A 539 9.46 -16.79 -14.06
CA GLU A 539 8.34 -16.99 -13.15
C GLU A 539 7.21 -16.00 -13.43
N ASP A 540 6.07 -16.24 -12.77
CA ASP A 540 4.93 -15.34 -12.86
C ASP A 540 5.19 -14.09 -11.99
N VAL A 541 4.69 -12.95 -12.44
CA VAL A 541 4.68 -11.66 -11.77
C VAL A 541 3.22 -11.22 -11.54
N TYR A 542 2.97 -10.51 -10.46
CA TYR A 542 1.65 -10.32 -9.86
C TYR A 542 1.42 -8.85 -9.46
N ASP A 543 0.16 -8.43 -9.30
CA ASP A 543 -0.19 -7.06 -8.87
C ASP A 543 -1.60 -6.98 -8.25
N PHE A 544 -1.98 -5.84 -7.67
CA PHE A 544 -3.32 -5.57 -7.15
C PHE A 544 -3.94 -4.27 -7.68
N VAL A 545 -5.23 -4.33 -8.03
CA VAL A 545 -6.08 -3.12 -8.04
C VAL A 545 -6.58 -2.89 -6.63
N MET A 546 -6.12 -1.82 -5.99
CA MET A 546 -6.59 -1.41 -4.66
C MET A 546 -7.87 -0.57 -4.76
N ASP A 547 -8.90 -0.89 -3.97
CA ASP A 547 -10.06 -0.01 -3.72
C ASP A 547 -9.66 1.14 -2.78
N ASP A 548 -8.78 2.01 -3.28
CA ASP A 548 -8.22 3.17 -2.59
C ASP A 548 -8.09 4.38 -3.54
N GLU A 549 -8.10 5.59 -2.97
CA GLU A 549 -7.93 6.82 -3.77
C GLU A 549 -6.48 7.05 -4.21
N ASN A 550 -5.49 6.52 -3.48
CA ASN A 550 -4.05 6.61 -3.79
C ASN A 550 -3.53 5.40 -4.59
N HIS A 551 -4.35 4.36 -4.75
CA HIS A 551 -4.11 3.16 -5.55
C HIS A 551 -2.69 2.56 -5.40
N ASN A 552 -2.27 2.32 -4.16
CA ASN A 552 -0.97 1.73 -3.81
C ASN A 552 -1.06 0.69 -2.69
N PHE A 553 -0.02 -0.13 -2.58
CA PHE A 553 0.16 -1.13 -1.52
C PHE A 553 1.63 -1.24 -1.11
N ILE A 554 1.89 -1.86 0.05
CA ILE A 554 3.24 -2.08 0.58
C ILE A 554 3.77 -3.47 0.17
N ALA A 555 4.73 -3.48 -0.75
CA ALA A 555 5.36 -4.63 -1.38
C ALA A 555 6.84 -4.77 -0.93
N ASN A 556 7.20 -5.82 -0.21
CA ASN A 556 8.52 -5.96 0.45
C ASN A 556 8.96 -4.74 1.28
N GLY A 557 8.00 -3.93 1.74
CA GLY A 557 8.24 -2.68 2.45
C GLY A 557 8.40 -1.44 1.54
N ILE A 558 8.06 -1.48 0.25
CA ILE A 558 8.14 -0.38 -0.74
C ILE A 558 6.73 -0.10 -1.35
N VAL A 559 6.45 1.06 -1.97
CA VAL A 559 5.09 1.53 -2.39
C VAL A 559 4.92 1.68 -3.94
N SER A 560 3.77 1.26 -4.56
CA SER A 560 3.58 1.11 -6.06
C SER A 560 2.20 1.51 -6.76
N HIS A 561 2.02 1.49 -8.13
CA HIS A 561 0.86 2.03 -8.99
C HIS A 561 0.73 1.58 -10.55
N ASN A 562 -0.26 2.06 -11.42
CA ASN A 562 -0.59 1.73 -12.91
C ASN A 562 -1.10 2.92 -13.90
N CYS A 563 -1.24 2.85 -15.31
CA CYS A 563 -2.07 3.71 -16.35
C CYS A 563 -1.81 3.74 -17.99
N GLY A 564 -2.33 4.69 -18.91
CA GLY A 564 -2.35 4.70 -20.48
C GLY A 564 -2.32 6.03 -21.46
N MET A 565 -2.16 5.97 -22.85
CA MET A 565 -1.53 6.94 -23.92
C MET A 565 -2.29 7.99 -24.90
N ARG A 566 -1.56 8.93 -25.62
CA ARG A 566 -1.90 9.87 -26.80
C ARG A 566 -0.66 10.55 -27.53
N LEU A 567 -0.74 11.13 -28.77
CA LEU A 567 0.39 11.83 -29.52
C LEU A 567 0.03 13.09 -30.39
N LEU A 568 0.95 14.07 -30.51
CA LEU A 568 0.87 15.38 -31.23
C LEU A 568 2.14 15.68 -32.07
N ARG A 569 2.06 16.33 -33.24
CA ARG A 569 3.25 16.80 -34.02
C ARG A 569 3.46 18.33 -33.98
N THR A 570 4.62 18.81 -34.45
CA THR A 570 4.95 20.24 -34.68
C THR A 570 5.80 20.39 -35.95
N ASN A 571 6.00 21.60 -36.46
CA ASN A 571 6.99 21.88 -37.53
C ASN A 571 8.40 22.24 -37.03
N PHE A 572 8.66 22.16 -35.71
CA PHE A 572 9.98 22.43 -35.16
C PHE A 572 10.95 21.26 -35.32
N THR A 573 12.24 21.57 -35.45
CA THR A 573 13.33 20.62 -35.27
C THR A 573 13.89 20.66 -33.84
N TYR A 574 14.70 19.65 -33.49
CA TYR A 574 15.43 19.62 -32.22
C TYR A 574 16.24 20.90 -31.96
N GLU A 575 16.92 21.46 -32.97
CA GLU A 575 17.74 22.66 -32.79
C GLU A 575 16.92 23.94 -32.59
N ASP A 576 15.65 23.99 -33.02
CA ASP A 576 14.75 25.12 -32.74
C ASP A 576 14.28 25.14 -31.27
N VAL A 577 13.99 23.96 -30.71
CA VAL A 577 13.45 23.82 -29.35
C VAL A 577 14.54 23.79 -28.29
N LYS A 578 15.69 23.18 -28.58
CA LYS A 578 16.84 23.02 -27.65
C LYS A 578 17.26 24.29 -26.88
N PRO A 579 17.30 25.51 -27.47
CA PRO A 579 17.61 26.74 -26.73
C PRO A 579 16.55 27.13 -25.69
N LYS A 580 15.29 26.73 -25.89
CA LYS A 580 14.13 27.06 -25.04
C LYS A 580 13.55 25.87 -24.30
N LEU A 581 14.12 24.67 -24.46
CA LEU A 581 13.56 23.41 -23.95
C LEU A 581 13.29 23.46 -22.44
N LYS A 582 14.18 24.08 -21.66
CA LYS A 582 13.98 24.26 -20.22
C LYS A 582 12.77 25.15 -19.91
N GLU A 583 12.67 26.32 -20.56
CA GLU A 583 11.56 27.26 -20.40
C GLU A 583 10.22 26.59 -20.76
N LEU A 584 10.23 25.78 -21.83
CA LEU A 584 9.09 25.00 -22.30
C LEU A 584 8.66 23.93 -21.28
N VAL A 585 9.59 23.12 -20.78
CA VAL A 585 9.28 22.07 -19.80
C VAL A 585 8.84 22.66 -18.46
N ASP A 586 9.52 23.71 -17.97
CA ASP A 586 9.15 24.42 -16.73
C ASP A 586 7.72 24.99 -16.85
N LEU A 587 7.36 25.56 -18.01
CA LEU A 587 6.02 26.11 -18.26
C LEU A 587 4.96 25.01 -18.43
N LEU A 588 5.26 23.93 -19.15
CA LEU A 588 4.36 22.78 -19.31
C LEU A 588 4.04 22.16 -17.94
N PHE A 589 5.06 21.94 -17.10
CA PHE A 589 4.90 21.44 -15.74
C PHE A 589 4.08 22.38 -14.86
N GLN A 590 4.26 23.70 -14.99
CA GLN A 590 3.43 24.69 -14.28
C GLN A 590 1.96 24.67 -14.72
N ARG A 591 1.68 24.29 -15.97
CA ARG A 591 0.40 24.56 -16.64
C ARG A 591 -0.48 23.34 -16.89
N VAL A 592 0.11 22.16 -16.99
CA VAL A 592 -0.57 20.87 -17.17
C VAL A 592 -0.45 20.07 -15.86
N PRO A 593 -1.49 20.05 -15.01
CA PRO A 593 -1.39 19.40 -13.70
C PRO A 593 -1.18 17.89 -13.79
N ALA A 594 -0.17 17.40 -13.08
CA ALA A 594 0.10 15.98 -12.83
C ALA A 594 0.06 15.71 -11.31
N GLY A 595 -0.16 14.46 -10.90
CA GLY A 595 -0.30 14.05 -9.50
C GLY A 595 -1.72 13.57 -9.09
N VAL A 596 -1.79 12.97 -7.90
CA VAL A 596 -3.03 12.66 -7.17
C VAL A 596 -3.52 13.95 -6.49
N GLY A 597 -4.84 14.16 -6.40
CA GLY A 597 -5.42 15.37 -5.81
C GLY A 597 -5.30 16.64 -6.67
N SER A 598 -4.44 16.65 -7.69
CA SER A 598 -4.25 17.75 -8.63
C SER A 598 -5.56 18.14 -9.33
N GLU A 599 -5.94 19.42 -9.22
CA GLU A 599 -7.15 19.92 -9.86
C GLU A 599 -6.89 20.46 -11.27
N GLY A 600 -7.83 20.14 -12.16
CA GLY A 600 -7.98 20.74 -13.47
C GLY A 600 -8.17 22.24 -13.43
N PHE A 601 -7.70 22.91 -14.48
CA PHE A 601 -7.88 24.35 -14.63
C PHE A 601 -9.31 24.74 -15.07
N VAL A 602 -10.02 23.83 -15.73
CA VAL A 602 -11.41 24.02 -16.13
C VAL A 602 -12.28 23.72 -14.91
N LYS A 603 -12.78 24.76 -14.25
CA LYS A 603 -13.65 24.60 -13.08
C LYS A 603 -15.10 24.41 -13.53
N LEU A 604 -15.62 23.21 -13.33
CA LEU A 604 -17.00 22.84 -13.66
C LEU A 604 -17.84 22.65 -12.40
N ASN A 605 -19.15 22.85 -12.54
CA ASN A 605 -20.12 22.34 -11.59
C ASN A 605 -20.62 20.96 -12.07
N ALA A 606 -21.35 20.22 -11.23
CA ALA A 606 -21.80 18.87 -11.57
C ALA A 606 -22.65 18.81 -12.86
N GLN A 607 -23.40 19.87 -13.18
CA GLN A 607 -24.22 19.94 -14.40
C GLN A 607 -23.34 20.12 -15.65
N LYS A 608 -22.40 21.07 -15.67
CA LYS A 608 -21.45 21.23 -16.78
C LYS A 608 -20.51 20.04 -16.95
N PHE A 609 -20.17 19.34 -15.87
CA PHE A 609 -19.42 18.09 -15.98
C PHE A 609 -20.27 16.98 -16.63
N ARG A 610 -21.57 16.90 -16.30
CA ARG A 610 -22.52 16.01 -16.97
C ARG A 610 -22.66 16.35 -18.47
N GLU A 611 -22.70 17.63 -18.84
CA GLU A 611 -22.61 18.07 -20.25
C GLU A 611 -21.30 17.62 -20.92
N ALA A 612 -20.15 17.74 -20.25
CA ALA A 612 -18.84 17.35 -20.78
C ALA A 612 -18.70 15.84 -21.01
N ILE A 613 -19.19 14.99 -20.10
CA ILE A 613 -19.20 13.51 -20.31
C ILE A 613 -20.24 13.06 -21.36
N MET A 614 -21.18 13.93 -21.72
CA MET A 614 -22.14 13.68 -22.81
C MET A 614 -21.62 14.15 -24.17
N GLY A 615 -20.86 15.25 -24.23
CA GLY A 615 -20.36 15.86 -25.46
C GLY A 615 -18.88 15.64 -25.80
N GLY A 616 -18.09 15.04 -24.90
CA GLY A 616 -16.71 14.63 -25.17
C GLY A 616 -15.76 15.77 -25.56
N ALA A 617 -14.84 15.50 -26.48
CA ALA A 617 -13.94 16.54 -27.02
C ALA A 617 -14.69 17.59 -27.85
N LYS A 618 -15.84 17.25 -28.45
CA LYS A 618 -16.67 18.22 -29.16
C LYS A 618 -17.17 19.32 -28.22
N TRP A 619 -17.67 18.97 -27.04
CA TRP A 619 -18.02 19.95 -26.00
C TRP A 619 -16.81 20.81 -25.60
N CYS A 620 -15.61 20.24 -25.52
CA CYS A 620 -14.40 21.02 -25.26
C CYS A 620 -14.12 22.06 -26.36
N VAL A 621 -14.20 21.69 -27.64
CA VAL A 621 -14.04 22.61 -28.77
C VAL A 621 -15.12 23.69 -28.78
N GLU A 622 -16.39 23.34 -28.51
CA GLU A 622 -17.50 24.30 -28.37
C GLU A 622 -17.31 25.29 -27.21
N GLN A 623 -16.58 24.92 -26.14
CA GLN A 623 -16.17 25.82 -25.06
C GLN A 623 -14.84 26.56 -25.34
N GLY A 624 -14.26 26.42 -26.55
CA GLY A 624 -13.01 27.08 -26.98
C GLY A 624 -11.71 26.32 -26.67
N TYR A 625 -11.79 25.09 -26.16
CA TYR A 625 -10.63 24.26 -25.82
C TYR A 625 -10.17 23.40 -27.01
N GLY A 626 -9.60 24.07 -28.02
CA GLY A 626 -8.97 23.43 -29.19
C GLY A 626 -9.55 23.92 -30.51
N TRP A 627 -9.42 23.12 -31.56
CA TRP A 627 -9.84 23.44 -32.93
C TRP A 627 -10.83 22.40 -33.47
N GLU A 628 -11.73 22.78 -34.39
CA GLU A 628 -12.65 21.82 -35.04
C GLU A 628 -11.91 20.67 -35.73
N LYS A 629 -10.79 20.96 -36.42
CA LYS A 629 -9.94 19.94 -37.06
C LYS A 629 -9.31 18.93 -36.09
N ASP A 630 -9.30 19.21 -34.78
CA ASP A 630 -8.86 18.21 -33.80
C ASP A 630 -9.85 17.04 -33.74
N LEU A 631 -11.15 17.29 -33.94
CA LEU A 631 -12.20 16.28 -33.86
C LEU A 631 -12.05 15.22 -34.95
N GLU A 632 -11.68 15.62 -36.17
CA GLU A 632 -11.43 14.72 -37.30
C GLU A 632 -10.25 13.75 -37.04
N MET A 633 -9.32 14.14 -36.17
CA MET A 633 -8.15 13.35 -35.76
C MET A 633 -8.36 12.60 -34.44
N ILE A 634 -9.56 12.69 -33.86
CA ILE A 634 -9.98 11.93 -32.68
C ILE A 634 -11.01 10.88 -33.11
N GLU A 635 -10.79 9.66 -32.63
CA GLU A 635 -11.73 8.56 -32.76
C GLU A 635 -13.19 8.91 -32.37
N GLU A 636 -14.16 8.46 -33.17
CA GLU A 636 -15.60 8.78 -33.03
C GLU A 636 -15.91 10.30 -33.06
N ASP A 637 -15.15 11.09 -33.84
CA ASP A 637 -15.20 12.56 -33.86
C ASP A 637 -15.02 13.19 -32.46
N GLY A 638 -14.37 12.46 -31.54
CA GLY A 638 -14.22 12.81 -30.14
C GLY A 638 -15.49 12.73 -29.29
N CYS A 639 -16.56 12.08 -29.75
CA CYS A 639 -17.81 11.92 -29.00
C CYS A 639 -18.57 10.61 -29.32
N MET A 640 -18.54 9.66 -28.37
CA MET A 640 -19.36 8.45 -28.38
C MET A 640 -20.86 8.78 -28.25
N LYS A 641 -21.60 8.50 -29.32
CA LYS A 641 -23.07 8.64 -29.39
C LYS A 641 -23.74 7.52 -28.57
N GLY A 642 -24.67 7.89 -27.68
CA GLY A 642 -25.42 6.93 -26.84
C GLY A 642 -25.11 7.01 -25.34
N ALA A 643 -24.12 7.80 -24.93
CA ALA A 643 -23.84 8.15 -23.54
C ALA A 643 -25.12 8.54 -22.77
N ASP A 644 -25.21 8.16 -21.50
CA ASP A 644 -26.40 8.41 -20.66
C ASP A 644 -25.96 8.69 -19.21
N GLU A 645 -25.96 9.97 -18.84
CA GLU A 645 -25.55 10.44 -17.52
C GLU A 645 -26.39 9.89 -16.35
N SER A 646 -27.60 9.35 -16.62
CA SER A 646 -28.44 8.72 -15.60
C SER A 646 -27.92 7.34 -15.16
N LYS A 647 -26.96 6.78 -15.92
CA LYS A 647 -26.32 5.48 -15.69
C LYS A 647 -25.01 5.58 -14.93
N VAL A 648 -24.62 6.80 -14.56
CA VAL A 648 -23.38 7.14 -13.88
C VAL A 648 -23.70 7.55 -12.44
N SER A 649 -22.99 6.95 -11.47
CA SER A 649 -23.19 7.28 -10.05
C SER A 649 -22.70 8.69 -9.70
N ASP A 650 -23.35 9.34 -8.73
CA ASP A 650 -22.87 10.63 -8.21
C ASP A 650 -21.47 10.51 -7.58
N ARG A 651 -21.07 9.30 -7.15
CA ARG A 651 -19.68 9.02 -6.71
C ARG A 651 -18.71 9.16 -7.87
N ALA A 652 -19.03 8.61 -9.05
CA ALA A 652 -18.19 8.75 -10.25
C ALA A 652 -18.08 10.22 -10.68
N VAL A 653 -19.22 10.94 -10.75
CA VAL A 653 -19.26 12.38 -11.05
C VAL A 653 -18.39 13.18 -10.07
N LYS A 654 -18.55 12.95 -8.76
CA LYS A 654 -17.77 13.66 -7.73
C LYS A 654 -16.26 13.38 -7.82
N ARG A 655 -15.84 12.16 -8.14
CA ARG A 655 -14.42 11.81 -8.36
C ARG A 655 -13.86 12.47 -9.63
N GLY A 656 -14.65 12.58 -10.69
CA GLY A 656 -14.23 13.17 -11.96
C GLY A 656 -14.22 14.70 -12.02
N LEU A 657 -15.11 15.35 -11.26
CA LEU A 657 -15.47 16.77 -11.40
C LEU A 657 -14.27 17.72 -11.50
N ASN A 658 -13.30 17.56 -10.60
CA ASN A 658 -12.13 18.45 -10.51
C ASN A 658 -10.93 17.93 -11.30
N GLN A 659 -11.05 16.84 -12.07
CA GLN A 659 -9.90 16.17 -12.71
C GLN A 659 -9.79 16.40 -14.22
N ILE A 660 -10.69 17.16 -14.84
CA ILE A 660 -10.64 17.48 -16.28
C ILE A 660 -9.49 18.44 -16.62
N GLY A 661 -8.66 18.07 -17.59
CA GLY A 661 -7.43 18.78 -17.92
C GLY A 661 -6.23 18.38 -17.06
N THR A 662 -6.20 17.16 -16.52
CA THR A 662 -5.09 16.63 -15.70
C THR A 662 -4.50 15.36 -16.29
N LEU A 663 -3.17 15.22 -16.23
CA LEU A 663 -2.49 13.97 -16.59
C LEU A 663 -2.79 12.89 -15.53
N GLY A 664 -2.53 13.25 -14.28
CA GLY A 664 -2.66 12.37 -13.12
C GLY A 664 -1.35 11.71 -12.69
N SER A 665 -1.46 10.47 -12.19
CA SER A 665 -0.38 9.65 -11.65
C SER A 665 -0.34 8.27 -12.31
N GLY A 666 0.66 7.47 -11.92
CA GLY A 666 1.05 6.25 -12.62
C GLY A 666 2.02 6.56 -13.74
N ASN A 667 2.05 5.73 -14.77
CA ASN A 667 2.80 5.99 -16.01
C ASN A 667 2.16 7.12 -16.86
N HIS A 668 1.28 7.96 -16.31
CA HIS A 668 0.75 9.13 -17.01
C HIS A 668 1.81 10.24 -17.10
N TYR A 669 2.29 10.52 -18.32
CA TYR A 669 3.36 11.48 -18.64
C TYR A 669 2.93 12.50 -19.71
N LEU A 670 3.79 13.50 -19.93
CA LEU A 670 3.81 14.38 -21.09
C LEU A 670 5.28 14.57 -21.48
N GLU A 671 5.63 14.13 -22.67
CA GLU A 671 7.00 14.13 -23.18
C GLU A 671 7.11 14.94 -24.46
N VAL A 672 8.19 15.71 -24.58
CA VAL A 672 8.61 16.35 -25.83
C VAL A 672 9.70 15.46 -26.43
N GLN A 673 9.40 14.80 -27.54
CA GLN A 673 10.20 13.76 -28.16
C GLN A 673 10.79 14.23 -29.50
N VAL A 674 11.84 13.56 -29.97
CA VAL A 674 12.50 13.83 -31.26
C VAL A 674 12.32 12.63 -32.18
N VAL A 675 11.77 12.85 -33.38
CA VAL A 675 11.74 11.84 -34.44
C VAL A 675 13.15 11.68 -35.00
N ARG A 676 13.66 10.46 -35.01
CA ARG A 676 15.01 10.16 -35.50
C ARG A 676 14.97 9.46 -36.86
N GLU A 677 15.88 9.82 -37.76
CA GLU A 677 16.00 9.23 -39.10
C GLU A 677 16.11 7.69 -39.03
N GLU A 678 16.93 7.17 -38.10
CA GLU A 678 17.15 5.74 -37.90
C GLU A 678 15.91 4.95 -37.45
N ASN A 679 14.86 5.65 -36.98
CA ASN A 679 13.64 5.04 -36.44
C ASN A 679 12.43 5.16 -37.38
N ILE A 680 12.56 5.79 -38.56
CA ILE A 680 11.48 5.86 -39.56
C ILE A 680 11.51 4.60 -40.42
N ILE A 681 10.65 3.64 -40.06
CA ILE A 681 10.55 2.33 -40.74
C ILE A 681 9.87 2.46 -42.11
N ASP A 682 8.76 3.23 -42.18
CA ASP A 682 8.03 3.51 -43.41
C ASP A 682 8.03 5.03 -43.67
N ARG A 683 8.76 5.46 -44.71
CA ARG A 683 8.88 6.87 -45.07
C ARG A 683 7.60 7.42 -45.73
N GLU A 684 6.88 6.60 -46.51
CA GLU A 684 5.69 7.04 -47.23
C GLU A 684 4.51 7.28 -46.27
N ILE A 685 4.36 6.42 -45.25
CA ILE A 685 3.38 6.62 -44.18
C ILE A 685 3.80 7.78 -43.26
N ALA A 686 5.08 7.89 -42.91
CA ALA A 686 5.58 9.01 -42.11
C ALA A 686 5.29 10.37 -42.77
N GLU A 687 5.61 10.52 -44.06
CA GLU A 687 5.32 11.74 -44.83
C GLU A 687 3.81 12.05 -44.86
N LYS A 688 2.95 11.04 -45.06
CA LYS A 688 1.48 11.21 -45.00
C LYS A 688 0.96 11.61 -43.63
N MET A 689 1.62 11.18 -42.55
CA MET A 689 1.33 11.60 -41.17
C MET A 689 1.97 12.95 -40.80
N GLY A 690 2.69 13.59 -41.73
CA GLY A 690 3.43 14.84 -41.47
C GLY A 690 4.61 14.65 -40.51
N ILE A 691 5.18 13.45 -40.47
CA ILE A 691 6.36 13.07 -39.69
C ILE A 691 7.63 13.22 -40.54
N PHE A 692 8.68 13.85 -39.99
CA PHE A 692 9.98 13.98 -40.67
C PHE A 692 11.18 13.85 -39.73
N PRO A 693 12.39 13.51 -40.22
CA PRO A 693 13.60 13.40 -39.41
C PRO A 693 13.96 14.69 -38.66
N GLY A 694 14.32 14.56 -37.38
CA GLY A 694 14.70 15.67 -36.50
C GLY A 694 13.53 16.48 -35.93
N GLN A 695 12.28 16.16 -36.33
CA GLN A 695 11.06 16.83 -35.89
C GLN A 695 10.80 16.66 -34.38
N ILE A 696 10.22 17.70 -33.77
CA ILE A 696 9.67 17.64 -32.42
C ILE A 696 8.20 17.21 -32.44
N VAL A 697 7.90 16.17 -31.66
CA VAL A 697 6.55 15.67 -31.39
C VAL A 697 6.30 15.69 -29.88
N VAL A 698 5.03 15.70 -29.46
CA VAL A 698 4.64 15.72 -28.04
C VAL A 698 3.72 14.56 -27.74
N MET A 699 4.19 13.59 -26.96
CA MET A 699 3.40 12.43 -26.55
C MET A 699 2.84 12.67 -25.15
N PHE A 700 1.58 12.37 -24.88
CA PHE A 700 1.01 12.56 -23.54
C PHE A 700 -0.05 11.52 -23.19
N HIS A 701 0.01 11.06 -21.95
CA HIS A 701 -0.59 9.82 -21.48
C HIS A 701 -1.67 10.16 -20.46
N CYS A 702 -2.96 10.07 -20.81
CA CYS A 702 -4.04 10.09 -19.82
C CYS A 702 -5.37 9.47 -20.27
N GLY A 703 -6.03 8.83 -19.30
CA GLY A 703 -7.39 8.30 -19.44
C GLY A 703 -8.49 9.18 -18.82
N SER A 704 -9.64 8.55 -18.57
CA SER A 704 -10.85 9.11 -17.96
C SER A 704 -10.76 9.44 -16.46
N ARG A 705 -9.55 9.44 -15.89
CA ARG A 705 -9.25 9.75 -14.48
C ARG A 705 -10.07 8.90 -13.50
N GLY A 706 -10.34 9.39 -12.28
CA GLY A 706 -11.11 8.68 -11.26
C GLY A 706 -12.58 8.44 -11.62
N PHE A 707 -13.10 9.12 -12.66
CA PHE A 707 -14.46 8.94 -13.16
C PHE A 707 -14.66 7.54 -13.77
N GLY A 708 -13.87 7.19 -14.79
CA GLY A 708 -14.05 5.92 -15.51
C GLY A 708 -13.72 4.70 -14.64
N HIS A 709 -12.74 4.82 -13.73
CA HIS A 709 -12.49 3.78 -12.73
C HIS A 709 -13.75 3.51 -11.89
N GLN A 710 -14.42 4.56 -11.38
CA GLN A 710 -15.61 4.36 -10.56
C GLN A 710 -16.75 3.71 -11.36
N VAL A 711 -16.96 4.12 -12.63
CA VAL A 711 -17.94 3.48 -13.51
C VAL A 711 -17.63 1.99 -13.71
N ALA A 712 -16.37 1.62 -13.97
CA ALA A 712 -15.99 0.21 -14.10
C ALA A 712 -16.24 -0.58 -12.80
N THR A 713 -15.88 -0.03 -11.64
CA THR A 713 -16.13 -0.66 -10.32
C THR A 713 -17.62 -0.88 -10.06
N ASP A 714 -18.46 0.13 -10.30
CA ASP A 714 -19.91 0.09 -10.04
C ASP A 714 -20.59 -1.02 -10.86
N TYR A 715 -20.21 -1.18 -12.14
CA TYR A 715 -20.80 -2.20 -13.02
C TYR A 715 -20.17 -3.58 -12.88
N LEU A 716 -18.89 -3.71 -12.50
CA LEU A 716 -18.28 -5.00 -12.17
C LEU A 716 -19.02 -5.68 -11.00
N GLN A 717 -19.31 -4.93 -9.94
CA GLN A 717 -20.11 -5.41 -8.81
C GLN A 717 -21.55 -5.76 -9.24
N THR A 718 -22.15 -4.98 -10.13
CA THR A 718 -23.48 -5.27 -10.68
C THR A 718 -23.47 -6.59 -11.46
N PHE A 719 -22.47 -6.81 -12.33
CA PHE A 719 -22.38 -7.98 -13.19
C PHE A 719 -22.11 -9.26 -12.39
N LEU A 720 -21.19 -9.24 -11.43
CA LEU A 720 -20.92 -10.37 -10.53
C LEU A 720 -22.19 -10.86 -9.81
N ASN A 721 -23.12 -9.96 -9.46
CA ASN A 721 -24.38 -10.32 -8.81
C ASN A 721 -25.42 -10.93 -9.76
N VAL A 722 -25.45 -10.56 -11.05
CA VAL A 722 -26.48 -10.99 -12.01
C VAL A 722 -26.05 -12.09 -12.99
N MET A 723 -24.75 -12.23 -13.25
CA MET A 723 -24.21 -13.10 -14.30
C MET A 723 -24.63 -14.56 -14.18
N GLU A 724 -24.32 -15.24 -13.06
CA GLU A 724 -24.76 -16.63 -12.85
C GLU A 724 -26.19 -16.69 -12.30
N SER A 725 -26.61 -15.75 -11.45
CA SER A 725 -27.92 -15.80 -10.78
C SER A 725 -29.08 -15.61 -11.76
N LYS A 726 -29.00 -14.60 -12.64
CA LYS A 726 -30.03 -14.17 -13.58
C LYS A 726 -29.75 -14.65 -15.00
N TYR A 727 -28.53 -14.48 -15.50
CA TYR A 727 -28.20 -14.75 -16.91
C TYR A 727 -27.64 -16.16 -17.18
N LYS A 728 -27.36 -16.95 -16.14
CA LYS A 728 -26.80 -18.32 -16.24
C LYS A 728 -25.47 -18.39 -17.01
N ILE A 729 -24.79 -17.25 -17.17
CA ILE A 729 -23.48 -17.20 -17.80
C ILE A 729 -22.46 -17.73 -16.78
N ARG A 730 -21.61 -18.63 -17.25
CA ARG A 730 -20.41 -19.10 -16.55
C ARG A 730 -19.21 -18.78 -17.41
N ILE A 731 -18.22 -18.15 -16.78
CA ILE A 731 -16.95 -17.75 -17.38
C ILE A 731 -15.83 -18.43 -16.61
N LEU A 732 -14.72 -18.69 -17.30
CA LEU A 732 -13.55 -19.36 -16.74
C LEU A 732 -12.81 -18.47 -15.71
N ASP A 733 -12.93 -17.17 -15.87
CA ASP A 733 -12.31 -16.14 -15.03
C ASP A 733 -13.38 -15.14 -14.55
N LYS A 734 -13.40 -14.80 -13.25
CA LYS A 734 -14.35 -13.82 -12.70
C LYS A 734 -14.06 -12.39 -13.11
N GLU A 735 -12.85 -12.08 -13.57
CA GLU A 735 -12.46 -10.75 -14.05
C GLU A 735 -13.08 -10.43 -15.41
N LEU A 736 -13.53 -11.46 -16.14
CA LEU A 736 -14.40 -11.36 -17.31
C LEU A 736 -15.89 -11.17 -16.96
N ALA A 737 -16.24 -10.81 -15.71
CA ALA A 737 -17.63 -10.63 -15.28
C ALA A 737 -18.43 -9.80 -16.31
N CYS A 738 -19.54 -10.37 -16.76
CA CYS A 738 -20.25 -9.89 -17.94
C CYS A 738 -21.77 -10.02 -17.81
N ALA A 739 -22.47 -9.30 -18.68
CA ALA A 739 -23.90 -9.45 -18.91
C ALA A 739 -24.15 -9.48 -20.43
N PRO A 740 -25.26 -10.08 -20.92
CA PRO A 740 -25.64 -9.98 -22.33
C PRO A 740 -25.71 -8.52 -22.75
N PHE A 741 -25.21 -8.15 -23.94
CA PHE A 741 -25.21 -6.77 -24.40
C PHE A 741 -26.63 -6.22 -24.51
N SER A 742 -27.57 -7.04 -25.00
CA SER A 742 -29.00 -6.76 -25.09
C SER A 742 -29.72 -6.65 -23.72
N SER A 743 -29.08 -7.03 -22.62
CA SER A 743 -29.68 -6.95 -21.28
C SER A 743 -29.73 -5.53 -20.72
N LYS A 744 -30.62 -5.29 -19.74
CA LYS A 744 -30.71 -3.98 -19.07
C LYS A 744 -29.37 -3.58 -18.44
N GLU A 745 -28.76 -4.46 -17.65
CA GLU A 745 -27.48 -4.19 -17.00
C GLU A 745 -26.34 -3.99 -18.03
N GLY A 746 -26.35 -4.75 -19.13
CA GLY A 746 -25.41 -4.58 -20.25
C GLY A 746 -25.53 -3.23 -20.95
N GLN A 747 -26.76 -2.80 -21.27
CA GLN A 747 -27.05 -1.49 -21.86
C GLN A 747 -26.77 -0.33 -20.89
N ASP A 748 -27.16 -0.47 -19.62
CA ASP A 748 -26.88 0.54 -18.58
C ASP A 748 -25.36 0.74 -18.43
N TYR A 749 -24.58 -0.35 -18.42
CA TYR A 749 -23.11 -0.28 -18.43
C TYR A 749 -22.56 0.36 -19.70
N PHE A 750 -23.01 -0.08 -20.88
CA PHE A 750 -22.50 0.42 -22.17
C PHE A 750 -22.63 1.94 -22.27
N LYS A 751 -23.79 2.48 -21.87
CA LYS A 751 -24.04 3.93 -21.85
C LYS A 751 -23.16 4.68 -20.83
N ALA A 752 -22.93 4.10 -19.65
CA ALA A 752 -22.03 4.68 -18.65
C ALA A 752 -20.56 4.63 -19.08
N MET A 753 -20.15 3.55 -19.76
CA MET A 753 -18.83 3.40 -20.39
C MET A 753 -18.61 4.47 -21.47
N GLN A 754 -19.62 4.77 -22.29
CA GLN A 754 -19.56 5.85 -23.28
C GLN A 754 -19.33 7.22 -22.63
N CYS A 755 -19.96 7.51 -21.48
CA CYS A 755 -19.61 8.70 -20.67
C CYS A 755 -18.14 8.69 -20.23
N GLY A 756 -17.59 7.52 -19.89
CA GLY A 756 -16.18 7.36 -19.51
C GLY A 756 -15.21 7.66 -20.66
N ILE A 757 -15.53 7.20 -21.86
CA ILE A 757 -14.76 7.47 -23.08
C ILE A 757 -14.82 8.96 -23.45
N ASN A 758 -16.01 9.56 -23.40
CA ASN A 758 -16.21 11.00 -23.61
C ASN A 758 -15.42 11.84 -22.59
N MET A 759 -15.42 11.48 -21.30
CA MET A 759 -14.56 12.11 -20.30
C MET A 759 -13.06 11.99 -20.66
N SER A 760 -12.63 10.86 -21.20
CA SER A 760 -11.25 10.66 -21.65
C SER A 760 -10.90 11.59 -22.82
N PHE A 761 -11.76 11.68 -23.83
CA PHE A 761 -11.62 12.61 -24.94
C PHE A 761 -11.57 14.07 -24.47
N ALA A 762 -12.51 14.47 -23.61
CA ALA A 762 -12.58 15.81 -23.04
C ALA A 762 -11.31 16.16 -22.22
N ASN A 763 -10.87 15.25 -21.34
CA ASN A 763 -9.66 15.45 -20.54
C ASN A 763 -8.42 15.68 -21.41
N ARG A 764 -8.20 14.81 -22.39
CA ARG A 764 -7.05 14.91 -23.30
C ARG A 764 -7.12 16.13 -24.22
N GLN A 765 -8.31 16.54 -24.63
CA GLN A 765 -8.52 17.73 -25.47
C GLN A 765 -8.21 19.03 -24.70
N VAL A 766 -8.61 19.12 -23.43
CA VAL A 766 -8.26 20.23 -22.54
C VAL A 766 -6.74 20.31 -22.29
N ILE A 767 -6.05 19.17 -22.21
CA ILE A 767 -4.58 19.11 -22.11
C ILE A 767 -3.91 19.58 -23.41
N LEU A 768 -4.38 19.13 -24.57
CA LEU A 768 -3.87 19.57 -25.88
C LEU A 768 -3.92 21.09 -26.03
N HIS A 769 -5.06 21.70 -25.71
CA HIS A 769 -5.23 23.16 -25.72
C HIS A 769 -4.17 23.84 -24.84
N ARG A 770 -3.93 23.29 -23.64
CA ARG A 770 -2.94 23.84 -22.71
C ARG A 770 -1.50 23.68 -23.20
N ILE A 771 -1.17 22.56 -23.86
CA ILE A 771 0.13 22.35 -24.51
C ILE A 771 0.37 23.44 -25.56
N ARG A 772 -0.62 23.71 -26.42
CA ARG A 772 -0.55 24.76 -27.45
C ARG A 772 -0.30 26.14 -26.84
N GLU A 773 -1.03 26.53 -25.79
CA GLU A 773 -0.77 27.80 -25.07
C GLU A 773 0.67 27.90 -24.52
N CYS A 774 1.22 26.81 -23.98
CA CYS A 774 2.59 26.78 -23.46
C CYS A 774 3.63 27.01 -24.57
N PHE A 775 3.52 26.28 -25.68
CA PHE A 775 4.39 26.49 -26.84
C PHE A 775 4.24 27.92 -27.38
N SER A 776 3.01 28.42 -27.55
CA SER A 776 2.78 29.76 -28.09
C SER A 776 3.38 30.87 -27.23
N LYS A 777 3.35 30.72 -25.90
CA LYS A 777 3.98 31.66 -24.98
C LYS A 777 5.51 31.64 -25.09
N VAL A 778 6.13 30.47 -25.15
CA VAL A 778 7.60 30.31 -25.18
C VAL A 778 8.20 30.71 -26.52
N PHE A 779 7.57 30.34 -27.63
CA PHE A 779 8.07 30.65 -28.97
C PHE A 779 7.54 31.98 -29.53
N SER A 780 6.59 32.63 -28.85
CA SER A 780 5.95 33.88 -29.28
C SER A 780 5.32 33.77 -30.69
N ARG A 781 4.70 32.61 -30.97
CA ARG A 781 4.07 32.25 -32.26
C ARG A 781 2.71 31.59 -32.01
N PRO A 782 1.68 31.83 -32.83
CA PRO A 782 0.43 31.05 -32.78
C PRO A 782 0.69 29.54 -32.96
N ALA A 783 -0.09 28.69 -32.31
CA ALA A 783 0.09 27.24 -32.39
C ALA A 783 -0.21 26.68 -33.79
N GLU A 784 -1.03 27.42 -34.55
CA GLU A 784 -1.35 27.18 -35.95
C GLU A 784 -0.10 27.33 -36.85
N SER A 785 0.75 28.33 -36.63
CA SER A 785 1.97 28.54 -37.43
C SER A 785 3.16 27.66 -36.99
N MET A 786 3.02 26.97 -35.87
CA MET A 786 3.93 25.92 -35.39
C MET A 786 3.45 24.51 -35.79
N GLU A 787 2.39 24.42 -36.62
CA GLU A 787 1.75 23.17 -37.09
C GLU A 787 1.52 22.16 -35.95
N MET A 788 0.99 22.64 -34.82
CA MET A 788 0.71 21.81 -33.65
C MET A 788 -0.54 20.95 -33.84
N GLU A 789 -0.52 20.11 -34.87
CA GLU A 789 -1.62 19.26 -35.32
C GLU A 789 -1.55 17.88 -34.67
N MET A 790 -2.71 17.37 -34.24
CA MET A 790 -2.80 16.01 -33.73
C MET A 790 -2.54 15.03 -34.88
N ILE A 791 -1.66 14.04 -34.66
CA ILE A 791 -1.52 12.94 -35.62
C ILE A 791 -2.74 12.03 -35.49
N TYR A 792 -2.99 11.52 -34.29
CA TYR A 792 -4.20 10.76 -33.98
C TYR A 792 -4.43 10.61 -32.46
N ASP A 793 -5.69 10.49 -32.05
CA ASP A 793 -6.09 10.00 -30.72
C ASP A 793 -6.80 8.66 -30.80
N VAL A 794 -6.18 7.62 -30.24
CA VAL A 794 -6.75 6.28 -30.10
C VAL A 794 -7.15 6.04 -28.66
N ALA A 795 -8.38 5.58 -28.42
CA ALA A 795 -8.69 4.96 -27.15
C ALA A 795 -8.09 3.55 -27.12
N GLN A 796 -6.95 3.36 -26.42
CA GLN A 796 -6.38 2.03 -26.15
C GLN A 796 -7.35 1.07 -25.43
N LYS A 797 -8.49 1.60 -24.95
CA LYS A 797 -9.43 0.98 -24.01
C LYS A 797 -10.87 1.37 -24.34
N ALA A 798 -11.44 0.80 -25.41
CA ALA A 798 -12.81 1.09 -25.85
C ALA A 798 -13.46 -0.11 -26.56
N ARG A 799 -14.77 -0.31 -26.31
CA ARG A 799 -15.62 -1.27 -27.05
C ARG A 799 -16.59 -0.52 -27.96
N ARG A 800 -16.74 -0.97 -29.21
CA ARG A 800 -17.60 -0.35 -30.23
C ARG A 800 -18.59 -1.34 -30.83
N ALA A 801 -19.80 -0.86 -31.15
CA ALA A 801 -20.79 -1.60 -31.91
C ALA A 801 -20.72 -1.16 -33.38
N HIS A 802 -20.53 -2.10 -34.31
CA HIS A 802 -20.51 -1.84 -35.74
C HIS A 802 -21.60 -2.65 -36.44
N SER A 803 -22.38 -2.01 -37.30
CA SER A 803 -23.25 -2.72 -38.24
C SER A 803 -22.44 -3.13 -39.49
N ALA A 804 -22.12 -4.41 -39.62
CA ALA A 804 -21.62 -4.95 -40.88
C ALA A 804 -22.81 -5.23 -41.82
N PRO A 805 -22.89 -4.63 -43.03
CA PRO A 805 -23.92 -5.00 -43.99
C PRO A 805 -23.75 -6.46 -44.39
N ALA A 806 -24.86 -7.23 -44.32
CA ALA A 806 -24.85 -8.67 -44.55
C ALA A 806 -24.16 -9.03 -45.88
N GLY A 807 -23.02 -9.71 -45.79
CA GLY A 807 -22.23 -10.15 -46.96
C GLY A 807 -20.86 -9.50 -47.15
N ARG A 808 -20.43 -8.51 -46.34
CA ARG A 808 -19.02 -8.05 -46.32
C ARG A 808 -18.33 -8.31 -44.98
N LYS A 809 -17.11 -8.87 -45.05
CA LYS A 809 -16.25 -9.10 -43.88
C LYS A 809 -15.93 -7.77 -43.17
N CYS A 810 -15.75 -7.82 -41.85
CA CYS A 810 -15.25 -6.71 -41.03
C CYS A 810 -13.96 -6.12 -41.63
N PRO A 811 -13.80 -4.77 -41.69
CA PRO A 811 -12.71 -4.10 -42.42
C PRO A 811 -11.28 -4.41 -41.93
N ILE A 812 -11.13 -5.07 -40.78
CA ILE A 812 -9.85 -5.66 -40.32
C ILE A 812 -9.26 -6.63 -41.37
N ASN A 813 -10.10 -7.29 -42.19
CA ASN A 813 -9.63 -8.20 -43.25
C ASN A 813 -8.97 -7.52 -44.46
N THR A 814 -9.05 -6.18 -44.61
CA THR A 814 -8.59 -5.49 -45.83
C THR A 814 -7.13 -5.03 -45.81
N ALA A 815 -6.46 -5.07 -44.65
CA ALA A 815 -5.06 -4.64 -44.51
C ALA A 815 -4.03 -5.79 -44.56
N LEU A 816 -4.47 -7.04 -44.53
CA LEU A 816 -3.59 -8.23 -44.39
C LEU A 816 -3.73 -9.25 -45.52
N SER A 817 -4.37 -8.90 -46.64
CA SER A 817 -4.45 -9.76 -47.83
C SER A 817 -3.25 -9.62 -48.79
N ALA A 818 -2.07 -9.31 -48.26
CA ALA A 818 -0.81 -9.48 -48.95
C ALA A 818 -0.29 -10.90 -48.68
N SER A 819 -0.74 -11.86 -49.48
CA SER A 819 -0.28 -13.25 -49.43
C SER A 819 1.22 -13.33 -49.76
N PRO A 820 2.01 -14.17 -49.08
CA PRO A 820 3.42 -14.35 -49.41
C PRO A 820 3.57 -15.09 -50.75
N SER A 821 4.38 -14.51 -51.63
CA SER A 821 4.97 -15.13 -52.82
C SER A 821 6.45 -14.80 -52.87
#